data_AF-A0A0D6PID6-F1
#
_entry.id   AF-A0A0D6PID6-F1
#
_cell.length_a   1.000
_cell.length_b   1.000
_cell.length_c   1.000
_cell.angle_alpha   90.00
_cell.angle_beta   90.00
_cell.angle_gamma   90.00
#
_symmetry.space_group_name_H-M   'P 1'
#
loop_
_entity.id
_entity.type
_entity.pdbx_description
1 polymer ?
#
loop_
_entity_poly.entity_id
_entity_poly.type
_entity_poly.pdbx_seq_one_letter_code
_entity_poly.pdbx_strand_id
1 'polypeptide(L)'
;MAGDAVTREILKMQNDDCDFATENCLNEAQLRMAITADPQKTGLRLELARLLMAKEAWAEAEQEALVALARTPRDPVACYTTTIARTRAGSLDEAEALAVLLPLLDTQDALPDWHAEIAILLFKVGNLPEALRCINRAIAVKPNWQRFYIEKAEILYRLRDFVALSLTLQEAHRLGPLSPHYDHLLSNALEATGGLDEALAACERALEGGTSFHYHFTHAGLLSRLGRPSEALASCEHAMPLAGGLMPALQKRIDEIKARLSHKPAEAVRLVIWDLDETFWHGTLTEGGATIIPEHVELLKTLSTRGIVNAVCSKNDPEAAECKLRECGAWDYIVFPRIAFAPKGQLIADIIDTVQLRAASVLFIDDNPMNLHEAQHYNPGLQVAGADILPGLGADPRLTGKPDPNMVRLARYKLLEQKNSEQRQAGDNLAFLRQSQVRVSFHYDIAEEFPRIHELVNRTNQLNFTKRRWPENENEARATMAGEMKERFETHAAYVKVADRYGSYGICGFFMVQEHVARHFLFSCRAMNMGVEQFVWARLGKPLVPTNGEVSTSLEGGIPDWINVVDDADHESEVERDVTKPLICVRGACDLSMMTHYLRPKFDMIEEFPYPYQGWAIQPVARAVALERELDTSEGRDLLTRIPGLPRERFKTVINSLVADAYVLSFSPELQAALHRSRSTGLLMTFKCSGAPDRDFSETSYERIREIQGREPSFSAAEWTFMQEEFAFAGLLDMAQLERDATSMFETLRGKTVIVLRLNTSVGQKCWALEWFGRINEVIIPLAEQFGFTVIDLADFVRGPEDLDSPEDIGVHFSRDVYRRLANRIEAICAASTPYG
;
A
#
# COMPACT_ATOMS: atom_id res chain seq x y z
N MET A 1 24.64 -18.61 -59.76
CA MET A 1 25.55 -17.44 -59.74
C MET A 1 25.39 -16.55 -58.51
N ALA A 2 24.19 -16.44 -57.89
CA ALA A 2 24.03 -15.65 -56.65
C ALA A 2 24.71 -16.27 -55.39
N GLY A 3 24.73 -17.61 -55.25
CA GLY A 3 25.38 -18.28 -54.11
C GLY A 3 26.91 -18.17 -54.07
N ASP A 4 27.55 -17.87 -55.21
CA ASP A 4 29.01 -17.79 -55.36
C ASP A 4 29.56 -16.40 -54.97
N ALA A 5 28.71 -15.36 -55.00
CA ALA A 5 29.07 -14.01 -54.54
C ALA A 5 29.02 -13.90 -53.01
N VAL A 6 27.96 -14.41 -52.38
CA VAL A 6 27.76 -14.43 -50.92
C VAL A 6 28.85 -15.28 -50.24
N THR A 7 29.15 -16.46 -50.79
CA THR A 7 30.22 -17.33 -50.27
C THR A 7 31.59 -16.64 -50.32
N ARG A 8 31.89 -15.87 -51.37
CA ARG A 8 33.16 -15.11 -51.48
C ARG A 8 33.25 -13.92 -50.53
N GLU A 9 32.11 -13.36 -50.10
CA GLU A 9 32.05 -12.24 -49.16
C GLU A 9 32.26 -12.73 -47.71
N ILE A 10 31.65 -13.87 -47.35
CA ILE A 10 31.83 -14.58 -46.07
C ILE A 10 33.28 -15.04 -45.85
N LEU A 11 33.96 -15.45 -46.93
CA LEU A 11 35.36 -15.90 -46.90
C LEU A 11 36.39 -14.76 -46.79
N LYS A 12 36.00 -13.51 -47.03
CA LYS A 12 36.90 -12.33 -46.98
C LYS A 12 36.97 -11.64 -45.62
N MET A 13 36.05 -11.95 -44.71
CA MET A 13 36.00 -11.37 -43.36
C MET A 13 37.10 -12.01 -42.48
N GLN A 14 38.03 -11.17 -41.98
CA GLN A 14 39.07 -11.58 -41.04
C GLN A 14 38.54 -11.58 -39.60
N ASN A 15 39.01 -12.55 -38.82
CA ASN A 15 38.72 -12.87 -37.42
C ASN A 15 37.44 -13.66 -37.11
N ASP A 16 37.62 -14.59 -36.18
CA ASP A 16 36.64 -15.44 -35.50
C ASP A 16 35.75 -14.65 -34.51
N ASP A 17 35.61 -13.33 -34.71
CA ASP A 17 34.71 -12.47 -33.95
C ASP A 17 33.40 -12.28 -34.73
N CYS A 18 32.29 -12.27 -33.99
CA CYS A 18 30.89 -11.99 -34.39
C CYS A 18 30.03 -13.21 -34.78
N ASP A 19 29.20 -13.62 -33.81
CA ASP A 19 27.76 -13.86 -33.92
C ASP A 19 27.17 -13.68 -35.34
N PHE A 20 27.30 -14.70 -36.20
CA PHE A 20 26.87 -14.58 -37.61
C PHE A 20 25.34 -14.69 -37.78
N ALA A 21 24.63 -15.19 -36.76
CA ALA A 21 23.20 -15.47 -36.84
C ALA A 21 22.30 -14.26 -36.55
N THR A 22 22.77 -13.26 -35.80
CA THR A 22 21.96 -12.08 -35.44
C THR A 22 22.00 -10.99 -36.52
N GLU A 23 23.08 -10.89 -37.30
CA GLU A 23 23.24 -9.81 -38.29
C GLU A 23 23.14 -10.25 -39.77
N ASN A 24 23.43 -11.51 -40.13
CA ASN A 24 23.35 -11.98 -41.52
C ASN A 24 22.65 -13.35 -41.61
N CYS A 25 21.35 -13.36 -41.90
CA CYS A 25 20.49 -14.56 -42.00
C CYS A 25 20.96 -15.61 -43.03
N LEU A 26 22.01 -16.37 -42.73
CA LEU A 26 22.45 -17.51 -43.53
C LEU A 26 21.56 -18.72 -43.24
N ASN A 27 21.01 -19.31 -44.28
CA ASN A 27 20.28 -20.57 -44.18
C ASN A 27 21.24 -21.77 -44.17
N GLU A 28 20.71 -22.93 -43.78
CA GLU A 28 21.49 -24.17 -43.66
C GLU A 28 22.30 -24.52 -44.92
N ALA A 29 21.72 -24.33 -46.11
CA ALA A 29 22.39 -24.63 -47.37
C ALA A 29 23.60 -23.70 -47.61
N GLN A 30 23.46 -22.41 -47.26
CA GLN A 30 24.56 -21.43 -47.35
C GLN A 30 25.68 -21.75 -46.35
N LEU A 31 25.34 -22.15 -45.12
CA LEU A 31 26.33 -22.57 -44.12
C LEU A 31 27.10 -23.82 -44.58
N ARG A 32 26.40 -24.85 -45.07
CA ARG A 32 27.05 -26.07 -45.61
C ARG A 32 27.95 -25.78 -46.82
N MET A 33 27.53 -24.87 -47.71
CA MET A 33 28.36 -24.42 -48.83
C MET A 33 29.63 -23.68 -48.37
N ALA A 34 29.50 -22.76 -47.41
CA ALA A 34 30.62 -22.01 -46.86
C ALA A 34 31.61 -22.92 -46.11
N ILE A 35 31.12 -23.89 -45.34
CA ILE A 35 31.93 -24.92 -44.67
C ILE A 35 32.67 -25.80 -45.68
N THR A 36 32.07 -26.07 -46.85
CA THR A 36 32.73 -26.84 -47.92
C THR A 36 33.85 -26.02 -48.56
N ALA A 37 33.63 -24.72 -48.74
CA ALA A 37 34.60 -23.80 -49.35
C ALA A 37 35.79 -23.48 -48.44
N ASP A 38 35.57 -23.38 -47.12
CA ASP A 38 36.63 -23.32 -46.12
C ASP A 38 36.31 -24.23 -44.92
N PRO A 39 36.77 -25.50 -44.97
CA PRO A 39 36.54 -26.44 -43.90
C PRO A 39 37.22 -26.07 -42.58
N GLN A 40 38.17 -25.11 -42.57
CA GLN A 40 38.98 -24.74 -41.41
C GLN A 40 38.30 -23.72 -40.49
N LYS A 41 37.32 -22.96 -40.98
CA LYS A 41 36.61 -21.95 -40.21
C LYS A 41 35.58 -22.59 -39.26
N THR A 42 35.96 -22.80 -38.00
CA THR A 42 35.15 -23.51 -36.99
C THR A 42 33.90 -22.75 -36.58
N GLY A 43 33.91 -21.42 -36.59
CA GLY A 43 32.73 -20.60 -36.29
C GLY A 43 31.51 -20.93 -37.16
N LEU A 44 31.71 -21.21 -38.46
CA LEU A 44 30.62 -21.60 -39.37
C LEU A 44 29.96 -22.94 -38.98
N ARG A 45 30.76 -23.87 -38.42
CA ARG A 45 30.25 -25.16 -37.94
C ARG A 45 29.47 -25.01 -36.65
N LEU A 46 29.89 -24.14 -35.75
CA LEU A 46 29.15 -23.83 -34.52
C LEU A 46 27.80 -23.18 -34.83
N GLU A 47 27.75 -22.29 -35.81
CA GLU A 47 26.48 -21.69 -36.25
C GLU A 47 25.55 -22.71 -36.92
N LEU A 48 26.09 -23.59 -37.76
CA LEU A 48 25.31 -24.71 -38.31
C LEU A 48 24.78 -25.62 -37.20
N ALA A 49 25.60 -25.95 -36.19
CA ALA A 49 25.18 -26.75 -35.05
C ALA A 49 24.05 -26.08 -34.27
N ARG A 50 24.13 -24.78 -33.96
CA ARG A 50 23.05 -24.03 -33.29
C ARG A 50 21.76 -24.01 -34.11
N LEU A 51 21.86 -23.82 -35.43
CA LEU A 51 20.69 -23.87 -36.33
C LEU A 51 20.05 -25.26 -36.35
N LEU A 52 20.84 -26.33 -36.35
CA LEU A 52 20.36 -27.71 -36.26
C LEU A 52 19.73 -28.01 -34.88
N MET A 53 20.28 -27.48 -33.79
CA MET A 53 19.68 -27.55 -32.45
C MET A 53 18.31 -26.88 -32.39
N ALA A 54 18.17 -25.70 -33.00
CA ALA A 54 16.88 -25.01 -33.09
C ALA A 54 15.83 -25.79 -33.90
N LYS A 55 16.27 -26.68 -34.80
CA LYS A 55 15.43 -27.63 -35.55
C LYS A 55 15.26 -28.99 -34.87
N GLU A 56 15.81 -29.16 -33.67
CA GLU A 56 15.84 -30.42 -32.93
C GLU A 56 16.57 -31.58 -33.66
N ALA A 57 17.42 -31.26 -34.63
CA ALA A 57 18.27 -32.23 -35.34
C ALA A 57 19.53 -32.57 -34.52
N TRP A 58 19.33 -33.12 -33.32
CA TRP A 58 20.38 -33.24 -32.29
C TRP A 58 21.61 -34.04 -32.72
N ALA A 59 21.42 -35.15 -33.44
CA ALA A 59 22.53 -35.99 -33.90
C ALA A 59 23.42 -35.31 -34.94
N GLU A 60 22.84 -34.51 -35.85
CA GLU A 60 23.61 -33.73 -36.83
C GLU A 60 24.29 -32.53 -36.17
N ALA A 61 23.61 -31.87 -35.23
CA ALA A 61 24.19 -30.79 -34.43
C ALA A 61 25.41 -31.26 -33.63
N GLU A 62 25.31 -32.43 -33.00
CA GLU A 62 26.41 -33.06 -32.27
C GLU A 62 27.62 -33.30 -33.19
N GLN A 63 27.41 -33.83 -34.39
CA GLN A 63 28.50 -34.09 -35.34
C GLN A 63 29.25 -32.81 -35.72
N GLU A 64 28.53 -31.74 -36.08
CA GLU A 64 29.15 -30.48 -36.47
C GLU A 64 29.85 -29.79 -35.28
N ALA A 65 29.25 -29.82 -34.10
CA ALA A 65 29.82 -29.26 -32.88
C ALA A 65 31.09 -30.01 -32.44
N LEU A 66 31.12 -31.34 -32.52
CA LEU A 66 32.31 -32.15 -32.21
C LEU A 66 33.48 -31.84 -33.14
N VAL A 67 33.22 -31.62 -34.43
CA VAL A 67 34.26 -31.25 -35.39
C VAL A 67 34.83 -29.86 -35.08
N ALA A 68 33.99 -28.92 -34.66
CA ALA A 68 34.45 -27.60 -34.21
C ALA A 68 35.29 -27.71 -32.93
N LEU A 69 34.78 -28.40 -31.90
CA LEU A 69 35.45 -28.59 -30.62
C LEU A 69 36.80 -29.30 -30.74
N ALA A 70 36.91 -30.31 -31.62
CA ALA A 70 38.17 -31.01 -31.87
C ALA A 70 39.29 -30.08 -32.39
N ARG A 71 38.91 -28.97 -33.03
CA ARG A 71 39.83 -27.99 -33.61
C ARG A 71 40.06 -26.79 -32.70
N THR A 72 39.07 -26.43 -31.89
CA THR A 72 39.16 -25.37 -30.87
C THR A 72 38.80 -25.91 -29.47
N PRO A 73 39.63 -26.79 -28.85
CA PRO A 73 39.26 -27.49 -27.61
C PRO A 73 39.10 -26.62 -26.36
N ARG A 74 39.47 -25.34 -26.45
CA ARG A 74 39.39 -24.36 -25.36
C ARG A 74 38.39 -23.23 -25.64
N ASP A 75 37.69 -23.28 -26.77
CA ASP A 75 36.66 -22.30 -27.11
C ASP A 75 35.41 -22.57 -26.24
N PRO A 76 35.01 -21.63 -25.36
CA PRO A 76 33.85 -21.78 -24.49
C PRO A 76 32.56 -22.06 -25.26
N VAL A 77 32.41 -21.47 -26.45
CA VAL A 77 31.24 -21.62 -27.30
C VAL A 77 31.18 -23.04 -27.87
N ALA A 78 32.30 -23.55 -28.39
CA ALA A 78 32.38 -24.93 -28.88
C ALA A 78 32.11 -25.95 -27.77
N CYS A 79 32.66 -25.72 -26.57
CA CYS A 79 32.42 -26.55 -25.39
C CYS A 79 30.93 -26.56 -25.01
N TYR A 80 30.29 -25.38 -24.91
CA TYR A 80 28.88 -25.25 -24.58
C TYR A 80 27.98 -25.94 -25.62
N THR A 81 28.11 -25.56 -26.89
CA THR A 81 27.26 -26.06 -27.98
C THR A 81 27.38 -27.58 -28.13
N THR A 82 28.59 -28.13 -28.05
CA THR A 82 28.80 -29.59 -28.09
C THR A 82 28.11 -30.27 -26.91
N THR A 83 28.27 -29.73 -25.71
CA THR A 83 27.73 -30.35 -24.49
C THR A 83 26.20 -30.40 -24.54
N ILE A 84 25.54 -29.30 -24.89
CA ILE A 84 24.07 -29.28 -25.00
C ILE A 84 23.59 -30.22 -26.12
N ALA A 85 24.24 -30.22 -27.29
CA ALA A 85 23.86 -31.10 -28.39
C ALA A 85 23.96 -32.58 -28.00
N ARG A 86 25.05 -32.97 -27.30
CA ARG A 86 25.24 -34.33 -26.78
C ARG A 86 24.20 -34.72 -25.73
N THR A 87 23.89 -33.82 -24.80
CA THR A 87 22.85 -34.08 -23.77
C THR A 87 21.48 -34.28 -24.40
N ARG A 88 21.10 -33.46 -25.38
CA ARG A 88 19.80 -33.59 -26.06
C ARG A 88 19.76 -34.78 -27.03
N ALA A 89 20.89 -35.18 -27.61
CA ALA A 89 21.03 -36.40 -28.40
C ALA A 89 21.03 -37.68 -27.53
N GLY A 90 21.17 -37.55 -26.20
CA GLY A 90 21.23 -38.68 -25.26
C GLY A 90 22.62 -39.35 -25.19
N SER A 91 23.66 -38.74 -25.75
CA SER A 91 25.04 -39.25 -25.75
C SER A 91 25.88 -38.74 -24.56
N LEU A 92 25.26 -37.96 -23.66
CA LEU A 92 25.83 -37.43 -22.43
C LEU A 92 24.71 -37.25 -21.40
N ASP A 93 24.87 -37.73 -20.17
CA ASP A 93 23.87 -37.51 -19.12
C ASP A 93 23.91 -36.07 -18.58
N GLU A 94 22.82 -35.65 -17.90
CA GLU A 94 22.70 -34.29 -17.39
C GLU A 94 23.74 -33.94 -16.32
N ALA A 95 24.22 -34.89 -15.52
CA ALA A 95 25.22 -34.61 -14.47
C ALA A 95 26.62 -34.42 -15.08
N GLU A 96 27.01 -35.26 -16.03
CA GLU A 96 28.24 -35.10 -16.81
C GLU A 96 28.22 -33.79 -17.62
N ALA A 97 27.07 -33.42 -18.19
CA ALA A 97 26.90 -32.15 -18.88
C ALA A 97 27.13 -30.95 -17.94
N LEU A 98 26.53 -30.97 -16.74
CA LEU A 98 26.70 -29.90 -15.76
C LEU A 98 28.14 -29.74 -15.28
N ALA A 99 28.90 -30.83 -15.17
CA ALA A 99 30.32 -30.79 -14.82
C ALA A 99 31.16 -30.01 -15.85
N VAL A 100 30.75 -30.04 -17.13
CA VAL A 100 31.40 -29.28 -18.21
C VAL A 100 30.87 -27.86 -18.30
N LEU A 101 29.56 -27.65 -18.09
CA LEU A 101 28.89 -26.37 -18.33
C LEU A 101 29.05 -25.35 -17.20
N LEU A 102 29.03 -25.79 -15.93
CA LEU A 102 29.11 -24.88 -14.79
C LEU A 102 30.39 -24.02 -14.78
N PRO A 103 31.59 -24.54 -15.07
CA PRO A 103 32.81 -23.74 -15.15
C PRO A 103 32.79 -22.68 -16.27
N LEU A 104 32.00 -22.90 -17.34
CA LEU A 104 31.91 -21.95 -18.45
C LEU A 104 31.16 -20.67 -18.05
N LEU A 105 30.31 -20.74 -17.02
CA LEU A 105 29.53 -19.59 -16.54
C LEU A 105 30.35 -18.51 -15.84
N ASP A 106 31.59 -18.82 -15.45
CA ASP A 106 32.51 -17.87 -14.80
C ASP A 106 33.48 -17.23 -15.81
N THR A 107 33.28 -17.46 -17.12
CA THR A 107 34.08 -16.87 -18.19
C THR A 107 33.48 -15.55 -18.70
N GLN A 108 34.30 -14.64 -19.23
CA GLN A 108 33.83 -13.37 -19.82
C GLN A 108 32.94 -13.59 -21.06
N ASP A 109 33.00 -14.77 -21.67
CA ASP A 109 32.29 -15.13 -22.90
C ASP A 109 30.92 -15.79 -22.65
N ALA A 110 30.47 -15.88 -21.39
CA ALA A 110 29.22 -16.52 -21.02
C ALA A 110 28.00 -15.76 -21.57
N LEU A 111 27.22 -16.40 -22.44
CA LEU A 111 25.99 -15.82 -22.97
C LEU A 111 24.81 -15.98 -21.99
N PRO A 112 23.88 -15.02 -21.92
CA PRO A 112 22.71 -15.07 -21.04
C PRO A 112 21.86 -16.34 -21.16
N ASP A 113 21.74 -16.84 -22.39
CA ASP A 113 20.91 -18.00 -22.71
C ASP A 113 21.48 -19.29 -22.14
N TRP A 114 22.80 -19.32 -21.88
CA TRP A 114 23.47 -20.47 -21.24
C TRP A 114 23.01 -20.64 -19.81
N HIS A 115 22.81 -19.54 -19.08
CA HIS A 115 22.29 -19.59 -17.72
C HIS A 115 20.89 -20.21 -17.65
N ALA A 116 20.02 -19.96 -18.65
CA ALA A 116 18.69 -20.54 -18.70
C ALA A 116 18.71 -22.05 -19.02
N GLU A 117 19.49 -22.48 -20.02
CA GLU A 117 19.62 -23.92 -20.35
C GLU A 117 20.27 -24.71 -19.21
N ILE A 118 21.28 -24.15 -18.54
CA ILE A 118 21.91 -24.77 -17.37
C ILE A 118 20.93 -24.84 -16.19
N ALA A 119 20.08 -23.84 -15.99
CA ALA A 119 19.03 -23.88 -14.97
C ALA A 119 18.05 -25.04 -15.21
N ILE A 120 17.67 -25.31 -16.47
CA ILE A 120 16.80 -26.44 -16.83
C ILE A 120 17.48 -27.78 -16.52
N LEU A 121 18.78 -27.93 -16.84
CA LEU A 121 19.53 -29.14 -16.51
C LEU A 121 19.65 -29.34 -14.99
N LEU A 122 19.96 -28.27 -14.23
CA LEU A 122 20.00 -28.27 -12.77
C LEU A 122 18.65 -28.66 -12.15
N PHE A 123 17.54 -28.17 -12.72
CA PHE A 123 16.20 -28.55 -12.31
C PHE A 123 15.93 -30.05 -12.51
N LYS A 124 16.34 -30.62 -13.65
CA LYS A 124 16.18 -32.06 -13.93
C LYS A 124 16.94 -32.96 -12.96
N VAL A 125 18.18 -32.59 -12.61
CA VAL A 125 18.99 -33.33 -11.62
C VAL A 125 18.58 -33.03 -10.17
N GLY A 126 17.64 -32.12 -9.96
CA GLY A 126 17.08 -31.78 -8.63
C GLY A 126 17.88 -30.76 -7.83
N ASN A 127 18.90 -30.12 -8.41
CA ASN A 127 19.64 -29.03 -7.76
C ASN A 127 18.90 -27.69 -7.91
N LEU A 128 17.75 -27.60 -7.22
CA LEU A 128 16.83 -26.46 -7.31
C LEU A 128 17.43 -25.11 -6.88
N PRO A 129 18.25 -25.01 -5.80
CA PRO A 129 18.83 -23.71 -5.41
C PRO A 129 19.76 -23.13 -6.48
N GLU A 130 20.60 -23.98 -7.08
CA GLU A 130 21.52 -23.54 -8.12
C GLU A 130 20.78 -23.25 -9.43
N ALA A 131 19.72 -24.01 -9.74
CA ALA A 131 18.83 -23.71 -10.86
C ALA A 131 18.20 -22.31 -10.70
N LEU A 132 17.73 -21.97 -9.50
CA LEU A 132 17.16 -20.66 -9.20
C LEU A 132 18.20 -19.53 -9.33
N ARG A 133 19.44 -19.77 -8.91
CA ARG A 133 20.55 -18.81 -9.09
C ARG A 133 20.84 -18.56 -10.57
N CYS A 134 20.91 -19.62 -11.36
CA CYS A 134 21.17 -19.54 -12.81
C CYS A 134 20.03 -18.83 -13.54
N ILE A 135 18.77 -19.17 -13.29
CA ILE A 135 17.65 -18.51 -13.99
C ILE A 135 17.53 -17.02 -13.63
N ASN A 136 17.85 -16.63 -12.39
CA ASN A 136 17.88 -15.22 -12.01
C ASN A 136 18.97 -14.43 -12.75
N ARG A 137 20.14 -15.03 -13.03
CA ARG A 137 21.18 -14.41 -13.88
C ARG A 137 20.70 -14.23 -15.32
N ALA A 138 20.00 -15.22 -15.88
CA ALA A 138 19.41 -15.11 -17.21
C ALA A 138 18.39 -13.95 -17.29
N ILE A 139 17.51 -13.83 -16.28
CA ILE A 139 16.54 -12.74 -16.16
C ILE A 139 17.23 -11.37 -16.04
N ALA A 140 18.31 -11.27 -15.25
CA ALA A 140 19.02 -10.01 -15.07
C ALA A 140 19.55 -9.43 -16.40
N VAL A 141 19.88 -10.29 -17.37
CA VAL A 141 20.36 -9.84 -18.68
C VAL A 141 19.24 -9.64 -19.70
N LYS A 142 18.21 -10.50 -19.71
CA LYS A 142 17.03 -10.37 -20.59
C LYS A 142 15.74 -10.29 -19.76
N PRO A 143 15.46 -9.14 -19.09
CA PRO A 143 14.35 -9.02 -18.14
C PRO A 143 12.96 -9.04 -18.80
N ASN A 144 12.87 -8.81 -20.10
CA ASN A 144 11.58 -8.80 -20.81
C ASN A 144 11.23 -10.15 -21.45
N TRP A 145 11.99 -11.21 -21.18
CA TRP A 145 11.75 -12.50 -21.82
C TRP A 145 10.86 -13.39 -20.95
N GLN A 146 9.57 -13.44 -21.28
CA GLN A 146 8.54 -14.17 -20.52
C GLN A 146 8.92 -15.62 -20.19
N ARG A 147 9.61 -16.32 -21.12
CA ARG A 147 10.02 -17.72 -20.94
C ARG A 147 10.85 -17.93 -19.66
N PHE A 148 11.74 -17.00 -19.31
CA PHE A 148 12.60 -17.16 -18.13
C PHE A 148 11.83 -17.11 -16.81
N TYR A 149 10.77 -16.31 -16.76
CA TYR A 149 9.88 -16.26 -15.60
C TYR A 149 9.05 -17.53 -15.48
N ILE A 150 8.64 -18.13 -16.61
CA ILE A 150 7.97 -19.43 -16.63
C ILE A 150 8.90 -20.53 -16.08
N GLU A 151 10.15 -20.60 -16.54
CA GLU A 151 11.13 -21.58 -16.03
C GLU A 151 11.42 -21.37 -14.54
N LYS A 152 11.53 -20.10 -14.11
CA LYS A 152 11.68 -19.76 -12.69
C LYS A 152 10.46 -20.20 -11.87
N ALA A 153 9.25 -20.06 -12.39
CA ALA A 153 8.03 -20.49 -11.72
C ALA A 153 8.02 -22.01 -11.46
N GLU A 154 8.45 -22.83 -12.42
CA GLU A 154 8.58 -24.28 -12.23
C GLU A 154 9.55 -24.64 -11.10
N ILE A 155 10.70 -23.97 -11.06
CA ILE A 155 11.72 -24.14 -10.01
C ILE A 155 11.14 -23.76 -8.64
N LEU A 156 10.47 -22.61 -8.55
CA LEU A 156 9.87 -22.10 -7.31
C LEU A 156 8.71 -22.97 -6.81
N TYR A 157 7.88 -23.49 -7.72
CA TYR A 157 6.83 -24.42 -7.38
C TYR A 157 7.38 -25.71 -6.73
N ARG A 158 8.48 -26.24 -7.27
CA ARG A 158 9.18 -27.40 -6.68
C ARG A 158 9.85 -27.09 -5.35
N LEU A 159 10.36 -25.87 -5.17
CA LEU A 159 10.88 -25.37 -3.89
C LEU A 159 9.78 -25.09 -2.86
N ARG A 160 8.51 -25.04 -3.28
CA ARG A 160 7.34 -24.63 -2.48
C ARG A 160 7.42 -23.20 -1.94
N ASP A 161 8.17 -22.34 -2.61
CA ASP A 161 8.21 -20.90 -2.31
C ASP A 161 7.04 -20.21 -3.03
N PHE A 162 5.86 -20.29 -2.41
CA PHE A 162 4.62 -19.77 -3.01
C PHE A 162 4.57 -18.24 -3.09
N VAL A 163 5.35 -17.53 -2.26
CA VAL A 163 5.46 -16.07 -2.29
C VAL A 163 6.24 -15.63 -3.51
N ALA A 164 7.44 -16.18 -3.71
CA ALA A 164 8.23 -15.84 -4.90
C ALA A 164 7.56 -16.35 -6.18
N LEU A 165 6.85 -17.49 -6.11
CA LEU A 165 6.12 -18.06 -7.24
C LEU A 165 5.01 -17.14 -7.74
N SER A 166 4.17 -16.62 -6.84
CA SER A 166 3.05 -15.75 -7.23
C SER A 166 3.56 -14.46 -7.90
N LEU A 167 4.59 -13.82 -7.32
CA LEU A 167 5.24 -12.65 -7.90
C LEU A 167 5.85 -12.94 -9.28
N THR A 168 6.52 -14.09 -9.42
CA THR A 168 7.15 -14.50 -10.69
C THR A 168 6.12 -14.73 -11.78
N LEU A 169 5.00 -15.40 -11.45
CA LEU A 169 3.91 -15.66 -12.40
C LEU A 169 3.12 -14.39 -12.74
N GLN A 170 2.94 -13.46 -11.81
CA GLN A 170 2.36 -12.15 -12.09
C GLN A 170 3.22 -11.36 -13.08
N GLU A 171 4.54 -11.39 -12.93
CA GLU A 171 5.45 -10.74 -13.87
C GLU A 171 5.46 -11.44 -15.23
N ALA A 172 5.43 -12.78 -15.26
CA ALA A 172 5.28 -13.53 -16.50
C ALA A 172 3.96 -13.17 -17.23
N HIS A 173 2.88 -12.95 -16.48
CA HIS A 173 1.60 -12.50 -17.02
C HIS A 173 1.65 -11.07 -17.57
N ARG A 174 2.39 -10.17 -16.90
CA ARG A 174 2.58 -8.79 -17.38
C ARG A 174 3.29 -8.76 -18.73
N LEU A 175 4.23 -9.67 -18.96
CA LEU A 175 4.99 -9.79 -20.21
C LEU A 175 4.18 -10.43 -21.35
N GLY A 176 3.11 -11.16 -21.04
CA GLY A 176 2.20 -11.74 -22.04
C GLY A 176 1.18 -12.71 -21.42
N PRO A 177 0.16 -13.14 -22.20
CA PRO A 177 -0.81 -14.12 -21.74
C PRO A 177 -0.14 -15.41 -21.28
N LEU A 178 -0.63 -15.98 -20.19
CA LEU A 178 -0.18 -17.28 -19.68
C LEU A 178 -1.07 -18.40 -20.22
N SER A 179 -0.55 -19.62 -20.22
CA SER A 179 -1.39 -20.79 -20.45
C SER A 179 -2.28 -21.04 -19.22
N PRO A 180 -3.43 -21.72 -19.39
CA PRO A 180 -4.34 -22.03 -18.27
C PRO A 180 -3.66 -22.74 -17.10
N HIS A 181 -2.63 -23.54 -17.40
CA HIS A 181 -1.84 -24.23 -16.39
C HIS A 181 -1.12 -23.26 -15.45
N TYR A 182 -0.51 -22.21 -15.99
CA TYR A 182 0.22 -21.21 -15.20
C TYR A 182 -0.71 -20.25 -14.45
N ASP A 183 -1.88 -19.92 -15.00
CA ASP A 183 -2.92 -19.21 -14.26
C ASP A 183 -3.46 -20.05 -13.07
N HIS A 184 -3.60 -21.36 -13.24
CA HIS A 184 -3.96 -22.26 -12.13
C HIS A 184 -2.86 -22.38 -11.07
N LEU A 185 -1.58 -22.44 -11.48
CA LEU A 185 -0.45 -22.40 -10.54
C LEU A 185 -0.39 -21.08 -9.78
N LEU A 186 -0.65 -19.95 -10.45
CA LEU A 186 -0.75 -18.63 -9.82
C LEU A 186 -1.89 -18.61 -8.79
N SER A 187 -3.06 -19.16 -9.13
CA SER A 187 -4.19 -19.29 -8.20
C SER A 187 -3.81 -20.08 -6.94
N ASN A 188 -3.19 -21.25 -7.09
CA ASN A 188 -2.76 -22.06 -5.94
C ASN A 188 -1.69 -21.34 -5.09
N ALA A 189 -0.75 -20.62 -5.74
CA ALA A 189 0.27 -19.84 -5.04
C ALA A 189 -0.36 -18.70 -4.23
N LEU A 190 -1.28 -17.95 -4.84
CA LEU A 190 -2.01 -16.86 -4.18
C LEU A 190 -2.86 -17.37 -3.01
N GLU A 191 -3.54 -18.51 -3.18
CA GLU A 191 -4.29 -19.16 -2.10
C GLU A 191 -3.37 -19.51 -0.92
N ALA A 192 -2.20 -20.08 -1.19
CA ALA A 192 -1.22 -20.44 -0.16
C ALA A 192 -0.68 -19.21 0.60
N THR A 193 -0.63 -18.05 -0.07
CA THR A 193 -0.19 -16.78 0.52
C THR A 193 -1.31 -15.94 1.14
N GLY A 194 -2.57 -16.39 1.07
CA GLY A 194 -3.73 -15.74 1.70
C GLY A 194 -4.50 -14.74 0.82
N GLY A 195 -4.09 -14.50 -0.43
CA GLY A 195 -4.81 -13.64 -1.39
C GLY A 195 -5.95 -14.39 -2.08
N LEU A 196 -7.07 -14.58 -1.38
CA LEU A 196 -8.18 -15.43 -1.87
C LEU A 196 -8.92 -14.85 -3.07
N ASP A 197 -9.11 -13.54 -3.14
CA ASP A 197 -9.80 -12.88 -4.26
C ASP A 197 -8.94 -12.89 -5.53
N GLU A 198 -7.64 -12.61 -5.41
CA GLU A 198 -6.69 -12.70 -6.51
C GLU A 198 -6.51 -14.16 -6.98
N ALA A 199 -6.51 -15.11 -6.04
CA ALA A 199 -6.50 -16.53 -6.34
C ALA A 199 -7.74 -16.95 -7.11
N LEU A 200 -8.92 -16.41 -6.78
CA LEU A 200 -10.16 -16.68 -7.49
C LEU A 200 -10.09 -16.13 -8.91
N ALA A 201 -9.68 -14.88 -9.08
CA ALA A 201 -9.54 -14.26 -10.40
C ALA A 201 -8.56 -15.02 -11.31
N ALA A 202 -7.43 -15.50 -10.75
CA ALA A 202 -6.49 -16.35 -11.49
C ALA A 202 -7.09 -17.72 -11.86
N CYS A 203 -7.90 -18.31 -10.97
CA CYS A 203 -8.59 -19.56 -11.23
C CYS A 203 -9.66 -19.41 -12.32
N GLU A 204 -10.41 -18.32 -12.31
CA GLU A 204 -11.42 -17.98 -13.33
C GLU A 204 -10.78 -17.83 -14.71
N ARG A 205 -9.63 -17.14 -14.82
CA ARG A 205 -8.87 -17.10 -16.09
C ARG A 205 -8.39 -18.47 -16.56
N ALA A 206 -7.93 -19.32 -15.64
CA ALA A 206 -7.58 -20.70 -15.99
C ALA A 206 -8.79 -21.48 -16.55
N LEU A 207 -9.99 -21.26 -16.00
CA LEU A 207 -11.24 -21.85 -16.49
C LEU A 207 -11.67 -21.28 -17.85
N GLU A 208 -11.46 -20.00 -18.11
CA GLU A 208 -11.72 -19.37 -19.42
C GLU A 208 -10.86 -19.98 -20.52
N GLY A 209 -9.58 -20.27 -20.22
CA GLY A 209 -8.64 -20.83 -21.18
C GLY A 209 -8.69 -22.36 -21.33
N GLY A 210 -9.40 -23.08 -20.45
CA GLY A 210 -9.61 -24.53 -20.59
C GLY A 210 -10.33 -25.16 -19.40
N THR A 211 -10.96 -26.32 -19.62
CA THR A 211 -11.67 -27.06 -18.56
C THR A 211 -10.83 -28.20 -18.00
N SER A 212 -10.63 -28.23 -16.68
CA SER A 212 -9.94 -29.32 -15.98
C SER A 212 -10.61 -29.58 -14.63
N PHE A 213 -10.57 -30.85 -14.18
CA PHE A 213 -11.03 -31.20 -12.83
C PHE A 213 -10.36 -30.33 -11.78
N HIS A 214 -9.05 -30.12 -11.89
CA HIS A 214 -8.27 -29.36 -10.90
C HIS A 214 -8.69 -27.88 -10.85
N TYR A 215 -9.12 -27.30 -11.97
CA TYR A 215 -9.53 -25.90 -12.00
C TYR A 215 -10.87 -25.72 -11.30
N HIS A 216 -11.88 -26.54 -11.64
CA HIS A 216 -13.18 -26.50 -10.95
C HIS A 216 -13.08 -26.90 -9.47
N PHE A 217 -12.18 -27.83 -9.12
CA PHE A 217 -11.94 -28.23 -7.74
C PHE A 217 -11.28 -27.12 -6.90
N THR A 218 -10.27 -26.42 -7.45
CA THR A 218 -9.67 -25.23 -6.82
C THR A 218 -10.70 -24.10 -6.72
N HIS A 219 -11.43 -23.82 -7.80
CA HIS A 219 -12.48 -22.79 -7.85
C HIS A 219 -13.55 -23.00 -6.77
N ALA A 220 -14.06 -24.23 -6.60
CA ALA A 220 -15.00 -24.57 -5.55
C ALA A 220 -14.41 -24.36 -4.13
N GLY A 221 -13.14 -24.69 -3.94
CA GLY A 221 -12.42 -24.45 -2.68
C GLY A 221 -12.33 -22.97 -2.34
N LEU A 222 -11.91 -22.15 -3.30
CA LEU A 222 -11.78 -20.70 -3.17
C LEU A 222 -13.12 -20.03 -2.85
N LEU A 223 -14.17 -20.33 -3.64
CA LEU A 223 -15.52 -19.80 -3.40
C LEU A 223 -16.07 -20.19 -2.02
N SER A 224 -15.79 -21.41 -1.56
CA SER A 224 -16.19 -21.83 -0.21
C SER A 224 -15.50 -21.01 0.89
N ARG A 225 -14.21 -20.72 0.73
CA ARG A 225 -13.42 -19.91 1.68
C ARG A 225 -13.82 -18.44 1.64
N LEU A 226 -14.25 -17.93 0.49
CA LEU A 226 -14.79 -16.59 0.30
C LEU A 226 -16.25 -16.43 0.77
N GLY A 227 -16.84 -17.47 1.38
CA GLY A 227 -18.21 -17.39 1.90
C GLY A 227 -19.28 -17.41 0.81
N ARG A 228 -18.97 -17.94 -0.38
CA ARG A 228 -19.88 -18.13 -1.53
C ARG A 228 -20.23 -19.62 -1.74
N PRO A 229 -20.82 -20.31 -0.74
CA PRO A 229 -21.01 -21.76 -0.77
C PRO A 229 -21.97 -22.26 -1.86
N SER A 230 -22.96 -21.47 -2.27
CA SER A 230 -23.87 -21.84 -3.37
C SER A 230 -23.13 -21.93 -4.71
N GLU A 231 -22.25 -20.97 -4.98
CA GLU A 231 -21.42 -20.94 -6.19
C GLU A 231 -20.31 -21.99 -6.14
N ALA A 232 -19.80 -22.28 -4.94
CA ALA A 232 -18.86 -23.37 -4.71
C ALA A 232 -19.50 -24.73 -5.07
N LEU A 233 -20.77 -24.96 -4.72
CA LEU A 233 -21.50 -26.17 -5.10
C LEU A 233 -21.69 -26.26 -6.62
N ALA A 234 -22.06 -25.18 -7.29
CA ALA A 234 -22.16 -25.15 -8.76
C ALA A 234 -20.80 -25.50 -9.42
N SER A 235 -19.70 -25.04 -8.85
CA SER A 235 -18.36 -25.39 -9.32
C SER A 235 -18.02 -26.87 -9.11
N CYS A 236 -18.48 -27.47 -8.00
CA CYS A 236 -18.38 -28.92 -7.79
C CYS A 236 -19.19 -29.73 -8.81
N GLU A 237 -20.36 -29.24 -9.22
CA GLU A 237 -21.18 -29.88 -10.26
C GLU A 237 -20.45 -29.93 -11.60
N HIS A 238 -19.75 -28.84 -11.97
CA HIS A 238 -18.89 -28.82 -13.16
C HIS A 238 -17.66 -29.74 -13.05
N ALA A 239 -17.13 -29.95 -11.84
CA ALA A 239 -16.01 -30.89 -11.60
C ALA A 239 -16.44 -32.37 -11.68
N MET A 240 -17.71 -32.68 -11.40
CA MET A 240 -18.23 -34.04 -11.26
C MET A 240 -18.02 -34.94 -12.50
N PRO A 241 -18.33 -34.51 -13.73
CA PRO A 241 -18.07 -35.33 -14.92
C PRO A 241 -16.57 -35.53 -15.22
N LEU A 242 -15.69 -34.69 -14.67
CA LEU A 242 -14.24 -34.72 -14.90
C LEU A 242 -13.47 -35.51 -13.83
N ALA A 243 -14.12 -35.86 -12.72
CA ALA A 243 -13.45 -36.35 -11.53
C ALA A 243 -12.85 -37.77 -11.68
N GLY A 244 -13.49 -38.66 -12.44
CA GLY A 244 -13.02 -40.05 -12.59
C GLY A 244 -12.70 -40.70 -11.23
N GLY A 245 -11.44 -41.14 -11.02
CA GLY A 245 -10.98 -41.71 -9.75
C GLY A 245 -10.89 -40.72 -8.57
N LEU A 246 -11.01 -39.41 -8.81
CA LEU A 246 -10.96 -38.36 -7.80
C LEU A 246 -12.35 -38.02 -7.20
N MET A 247 -13.40 -38.75 -7.61
CA MET A 247 -14.76 -38.59 -7.07
C MET A 247 -14.83 -38.59 -5.52
N PRO A 248 -14.09 -39.43 -4.78
CA PRO A 248 -14.09 -39.37 -3.31
C PRO A 248 -13.60 -38.03 -2.75
N ALA A 249 -12.59 -37.43 -3.38
CA ALA A 249 -12.07 -36.12 -2.97
C ALA A 249 -13.08 -34.99 -3.25
N LEU A 250 -13.74 -35.05 -4.40
CA LEU A 250 -14.81 -34.12 -4.75
C LEU A 250 -16.01 -34.25 -3.80
N GLN A 251 -16.41 -35.48 -3.45
CA GLN A 251 -17.52 -35.72 -2.53
C GLN A 251 -17.23 -35.14 -1.14
N LYS A 252 -16.01 -35.35 -0.63
CA LYS A 252 -15.59 -34.75 0.65
C LYS A 252 -15.70 -33.22 0.63
N ARG A 253 -15.31 -32.57 -0.46
CA ARG A 253 -15.45 -31.11 -0.63
C ARG A 253 -16.92 -30.67 -0.62
N ILE A 254 -17.78 -31.39 -1.34
CA ILE A 254 -19.22 -31.11 -1.37
C ILE A 254 -19.80 -31.16 0.05
N ASP A 255 -19.43 -32.17 0.82
CA ASP A 255 -19.91 -32.34 2.20
C ASP A 255 -19.40 -31.22 3.12
N GLU A 256 -18.12 -30.82 2.99
CA GLU A 256 -17.54 -29.66 3.69
C GLU A 256 -18.30 -28.35 3.39
N ILE A 257 -18.63 -28.11 2.12
CA ILE A 257 -19.36 -26.91 1.67
C ILE A 257 -20.79 -26.91 2.22
N LYS A 258 -21.49 -28.06 2.16
CA LYS A 258 -22.84 -28.22 2.71
C LYS A 258 -22.89 -28.01 4.22
N ALA A 259 -21.88 -28.48 4.95
CA ALA A 259 -21.77 -28.23 6.40
C ALA A 259 -21.61 -26.73 6.72
N ARG A 260 -20.85 -25.99 5.91
CA ARG A 260 -20.73 -24.52 6.06
C ARG A 260 -22.03 -23.79 5.74
N LEU A 261 -22.80 -24.29 4.78
CA LEU A 261 -24.12 -23.74 4.43
C LEU A 261 -25.12 -23.91 5.59
N SER A 262 -25.05 -25.03 6.33
CA SER A 262 -25.95 -25.31 7.46
C SER A 262 -25.54 -24.65 8.79
N HIS A 263 -24.32 -24.10 8.89
CA HIS A 263 -23.72 -23.54 10.11
C HIS A 263 -23.65 -22.00 10.14
N LYS A 264 -24.52 -21.27 9.43
CA LYS A 264 -24.61 -19.81 9.64
C LYS A 264 -25.51 -19.53 10.86
N PRO A 265 -24.98 -19.23 12.06
CA PRO A 265 -25.83 -18.81 13.17
C PRO A 265 -26.58 -17.54 12.77
N ALA A 266 -27.83 -17.41 13.20
CA ALA A 266 -28.59 -16.18 13.04
C ALA A 266 -27.79 -14.99 13.61
N GLU A 267 -27.70 -13.90 12.86
CA GLU A 267 -26.92 -12.73 13.26
C GLU A 267 -27.42 -12.19 14.61
N ALA A 268 -26.48 -11.81 15.49
CA ALA A 268 -26.82 -11.29 16.81
C ALA A 268 -27.65 -9.99 16.68
N VAL A 269 -28.71 -9.88 17.47
CA VAL A 269 -29.63 -8.75 17.44
C VAL A 269 -29.03 -7.57 18.20
N ARG A 270 -29.14 -6.38 17.61
CA ARG A 270 -28.62 -5.11 18.15
C ARG A 270 -29.72 -4.08 18.43
N LEU A 271 -30.87 -4.23 17.77
CA LEU A 271 -32.06 -3.39 17.91
C LEU A 271 -33.30 -4.29 17.87
N VAL A 272 -34.21 -4.08 18.81
CA VAL A 272 -35.56 -4.65 18.76
C VAL A 272 -36.56 -3.53 18.47
N ILE A 273 -37.36 -3.71 17.43
CA ILE A 273 -38.46 -2.83 17.07
C ILE A 273 -39.76 -3.49 17.52
N TRP A 274 -40.50 -2.80 18.36
CA TRP A 274 -41.71 -3.31 18.99
C TRP A 274 -42.95 -2.69 18.35
N ASP A 275 -43.94 -3.53 18.04
CA ASP A 275 -45.32 -3.08 18.10
C ASP A 275 -45.75 -2.82 19.55
N LEU A 276 -46.91 -2.17 19.74
CA LEU A 276 -47.45 -1.89 21.06
C LEU A 276 -48.72 -2.69 21.36
N ASP A 277 -49.63 -2.81 20.39
CA ASP A 277 -50.87 -3.58 20.57
C ASP A 277 -50.55 -5.09 20.61
N GLU A 278 -51.24 -5.81 21.49
CA GLU A 278 -51.04 -7.24 21.81
C GLU A 278 -49.58 -7.66 22.12
N THR A 279 -48.74 -6.67 22.43
CA THR A 279 -47.30 -6.83 22.69
C THR A 279 -46.92 -6.08 23.95
N PHE A 280 -47.09 -4.77 24.08
CA PHE A 280 -46.87 -4.05 25.36
C PHE A 280 -48.10 -4.01 26.26
N TRP A 281 -49.29 -4.12 25.66
CA TRP A 281 -50.56 -4.18 26.35
C TRP A 281 -51.52 -5.10 25.62
N HIS A 282 -52.50 -5.64 26.34
CA HIS A 282 -53.66 -6.31 25.75
C HIS A 282 -54.72 -5.29 25.34
N GLY A 283 -55.33 -5.49 24.17
CA GLY A 283 -56.31 -4.60 23.56
C GLY A 283 -55.70 -3.45 22.76
N THR A 284 -56.56 -2.55 22.28
CA THR A 284 -56.16 -1.34 21.55
C THR A 284 -56.45 -0.08 22.37
N LEU A 285 -55.67 0.98 22.16
CA LEU A 285 -55.91 2.28 22.82
C LEU A 285 -57.22 2.93 22.37
N THR A 286 -57.65 2.70 21.12
CA THR A 286 -58.87 3.27 20.53
C THR A 286 -60.16 2.72 21.16
N GLU A 287 -60.14 1.49 21.65
CA GLU A 287 -61.31 0.84 22.27
C GLU A 287 -61.35 1.00 23.81
N GLY A 288 -60.40 1.75 24.40
CA GLY A 288 -60.37 2.05 25.83
C GLY A 288 -59.98 0.89 26.75
N GLY A 289 -59.43 -0.20 26.18
CA GLY A 289 -59.15 -1.47 26.87
C GLY A 289 -57.67 -1.81 27.11
N ALA A 290 -56.74 -0.89 26.84
CA ALA A 290 -55.30 -1.18 26.89
C ALA A 290 -54.77 -1.47 28.30
N THR A 291 -54.52 -2.74 28.60
CA THR A 291 -53.96 -3.21 29.89
C THR A 291 -52.48 -3.57 29.73
N ILE A 292 -51.60 -2.87 30.43
CA ILE A 292 -50.14 -3.08 30.37
C ILE A 292 -49.75 -4.50 30.77
N ILE A 293 -48.75 -5.05 30.08
CA ILE A 293 -48.08 -6.32 30.40
C ILE A 293 -46.72 -6.01 31.07
N PRO A 294 -46.61 -6.07 32.42
CA PRO A 294 -45.39 -5.67 33.14
C PRO A 294 -44.14 -6.46 32.75
N GLU A 295 -44.30 -7.74 32.39
CA GLU A 295 -43.21 -8.64 32.03
C GLU A 295 -42.44 -8.16 30.79
N HIS A 296 -43.15 -7.56 29.83
CA HIS A 296 -42.54 -7.07 28.59
C HIS A 296 -41.80 -5.75 28.80
N VAL A 297 -42.26 -4.92 29.74
CA VAL A 297 -41.55 -3.72 30.19
C VAL A 297 -40.22 -4.11 30.84
N GLU A 298 -40.22 -5.11 31.73
CA GLU A 298 -38.99 -5.61 32.35
C GLU A 298 -38.03 -6.29 31.36
N LEU A 299 -38.57 -6.97 30.35
CA LEU A 299 -37.78 -7.53 29.26
C LEU A 299 -37.06 -6.42 28.48
N LEU A 300 -37.75 -5.34 28.10
CA LEU A 300 -37.16 -4.20 27.41
C LEU A 300 -36.04 -3.53 28.25
N LYS A 301 -36.22 -3.40 29.56
CA LYS A 301 -35.15 -2.92 30.47
C LYS A 301 -33.96 -3.87 30.49
N THR A 302 -34.21 -5.17 30.55
CA THR A 302 -33.18 -6.21 30.53
C THR A 302 -32.38 -6.21 29.21
N LEU A 303 -33.04 -6.01 28.08
CA LEU A 303 -32.35 -5.88 26.79
C LEU A 303 -31.45 -4.64 26.76
N SER A 304 -31.91 -3.54 27.37
CA SER A 304 -31.13 -2.31 27.46
C SER A 304 -29.84 -2.50 28.29
N THR A 305 -29.89 -3.24 29.40
CA THR A 305 -28.67 -3.57 30.19
C THR A 305 -27.73 -4.56 29.50
N ARG A 306 -28.19 -5.24 28.43
CA ARG A 306 -27.38 -6.06 27.52
C ARG A 306 -26.87 -5.27 26.32
N GLY A 307 -27.01 -3.95 26.32
CA GLY A 307 -26.60 -3.09 25.22
C GLY A 307 -27.37 -3.36 23.93
N ILE A 308 -28.60 -3.88 24.02
CA ILE A 308 -29.55 -4.01 22.90
C ILE A 308 -30.53 -2.85 23.01
N VAL A 309 -30.72 -2.14 21.89
CA VAL A 309 -31.49 -0.91 21.86
C VAL A 309 -32.95 -1.24 21.50
N ASN A 310 -33.91 -0.46 21.98
CA ASN A 310 -35.33 -0.68 21.73
C ASN A 310 -35.94 0.51 20.99
N ALA A 311 -36.69 0.25 19.93
CA ALA A 311 -37.47 1.24 19.19
C ALA A 311 -38.93 0.79 19.06
N VAL A 312 -39.82 1.70 18.68
CA VAL A 312 -41.26 1.42 18.53
C VAL A 312 -41.72 1.74 17.12
N CYS A 313 -42.48 0.83 16.52
CA CYS A 313 -43.18 1.03 15.26
C CYS A 313 -44.62 0.51 15.37
N SER A 314 -45.57 1.41 15.64
CA SER A 314 -46.96 1.03 15.93
C SER A 314 -47.98 1.97 15.28
N LYS A 315 -49.15 1.43 14.95
CA LYS A 315 -50.26 2.16 14.33
C LYS A 315 -51.23 2.69 15.40
N ASN A 316 -50.80 3.72 16.12
CA ASN A 316 -51.52 4.30 17.24
C ASN A 316 -51.57 5.83 17.18
N ASP A 317 -52.37 6.44 18.06
CA ASP A 317 -52.29 7.87 18.35
C ASP A 317 -50.98 8.18 19.11
N PRO A 318 -50.12 9.09 18.61
CA PRO A 318 -48.80 9.34 19.19
C PRO A 318 -48.85 9.80 20.64
N GLU A 319 -49.75 10.73 20.97
CA GLU A 319 -49.84 11.33 22.31
C GLU A 319 -50.38 10.33 23.33
N ALA A 320 -51.42 9.58 22.98
CA ALA A 320 -51.99 8.54 23.84
C ALA A 320 -51.00 7.41 24.10
N ALA A 321 -50.29 6.94 23.07
CA ALA A 321 -49.30 5.88 23.21
C ALA A 321 -48.08 6.33 24.02
N GLU A 322 -47.57 7.56 23.81
CA GLU A 322 -46.51 8.13 24.64
C GLU A 322 -46.94 8.21 26.11
N CYS A 323 -48.14 8.73 26.38
CA CYS A 323 -48.66 8.83 27.74
C CYS A 323 -48.70 7.46 28.42
N LYS A 324 -49.17 6.42 27.71
CA LYS A 324 -49.25 5.05 28.23
C LYS A 324 -47.87 4.43 28.47
N LEU A 325 -46.91 4.66 27.57
CA LEU A 325 -45.53 4.20 27.72
C LEU A 325 -44.78 4.90 28.86
N ARG A 326 -45.12 6.16 29.14
CA ARG A 326 -44.62 6.89 30.32
C ARG A 326 -45.23 6.35 31.61
N GLU A 327 -46.53 6.05 31.61
CA GLU A 327 -47.23 5.44 32.76
C GLU A 327 -46.59 4.12 33.21
N CYS A 328 -46.17 3.28 32.26
CA CYS A 328 -45.50 2.00 32.57
C CYS A 328 -43.97 2.10 32.70
N GLY A 329 -43.37 3.27 32.48
CA GLY A 329 -41.92 3.49 32.61
C GLY A 329 -41.08 2.88 31.47
N ALA A 330 -41.68 2.56 30.33
CA ALA A 330 -40.97 2.04 29.14
C ALA A 330 -40.34 3.16 28.29
N TRP A 331 -40.92 4.37 28.32
CA TRP A 331 -40.56 5.48 27.42
C TRP A 331 -39.06 5.85 27.42
N ASP A 332 -38.43 5.86 28.59
CA ASP A 332 -37.04 6.29 28.74
C ASP A 332 -36.03 5.33 28.07
N TYR A 333 -36.46 4.10 27.78
CA TYR A 333 -35.66 3.05 27.15
C TYR A 333 -35.90 2.92 25.64
N ILE A 334 -36.86 3.68 25.09
CA ILE A 334 -37.25 3.64 23.68
C ILE A 334 -36.55 4.77 22.91
N VAL A 335 -36.01 4.48 21.74
CA VAL A 335 -35.46 5.47 20.81
C VAL A 335 -36.15 5.40 19.46
N PHE A 336 -36.22 6.54 18.76
CA PHE A 336 -36.83 6.69 17.44
C PHE A 336 -38.28 6.17 17.36
N PRO A 337 -39.20 6.59 18.25
CA PRO A 337 -40.58 6.14 18.14
C PRO A 337 -41.18 6.56 16.79
N ARG A 338 -41.79 5.60 16.11
CA ARG A 338 -42.59 5.79 14.89
C ARG A 338 -44.01 5.31 15.17
N ILE A 339 -44.77 6.19 15.82
CA ILE A 339 -46.17 5.95 16.15
C ILE A 339 -47.01 6.79 15.19
N ALA A 340 -47.63 6.15 14.21
CA ALA A 340 -48.45 6.81 13.20
C ALA A 340 -49.30 5.78 12.44
N PHE A 341 -50.44 6.22 11.92
CA PHE A 341 -51.27 5.43 11.00
C PHE A 341 -50.65 5.39 9.58
N ALA A 342 -49.46 4.78 9.45
CA ALA A 342 -48.72 4.63 8.20
C ALA A 342 -48.25 3.17 7.99
N PRO A 343 -47.84 2.77 6.77
CA PRO A 343 -47.30 1.44 6.49
C PRO A 343 -46.04 1.14 7.31
N LYS A 344 -46.01 0.01 8.04
CA LYS A 344 -44.92 -0.30 8.98
C LYS A 344 -43.61 -0.60 8.25
N GLY A 345 -43.66 -1.17 7.06
CA GLY A 345 -42.45 -1.54 6.32
C GLY A 345 -41.53 -0.34 6.05
N GLN A 346 -42.11 0.80 5.68
CA GLN A 346 -41.37 2.02 5.37
C GLN A 346 -40.93 2.79 6.61
N LEU A 347 -41.73 2.77 7.68
CA LEU A 347 -41.33 3.32 8.98
C LEU A 347 -40.14 2.56 9.59
N ILE A 348 -40.14 1.22 9.46
CA ILE A 348 -39.01 0.38 9.88
C ILE A 348 -37.77 0.70 9.04
N ALA A 349 -37.92 0.90 7.74
CA ALA A 349 -36.80 1.30 6.87
C ALA A 349 -36.18 2.64 7.32
N ASP A 350 -37.00 3.64 7.65
CA ASP A 350 -36.54 4.93 8.19
C ASP A 350 -35.83 4.77 9.55
N ILE A 351 -36.31 3.90 10.44
CA ILE A 351 -35.62 3.58 11.70
C ILE A 351 -34.26 2.96 11.41
N ILE A 352 -34.20 1.93 10.57
CA ILE A 352 -32.96 1.20 10.26
C ILE A 352 -31.91 2.14 9.65
N ASP A 353 -32.34 3.00 8.73
CA ASP A 353 -31.49 4.01 8.09
C ASP A 353 -31.03 5.06 9.10
N THR A 354 -31.93 5.60 9.93
CA THR A 354 -31.57 6.59 10.96
C THR A 354 -30.57 6.04 11.97
N VAL A 355 -30.74 4.79 12.39
CA VAL A 355 -29.90 4.10 13.38
C VAL A 355 -28.59 3.59 12.74
N GLN A 356 -28.50 3.55 11.40
CA GLN A 356 -27.35 3.08 10.63
C GLN A 356 -26.97 1.62 10.97
N LEU A 357 -27.98 0.74 11.08
CA LEU A 357 -27.79 -0.70 11.28
C LEU A 357 -28.16 -1.51 10.03
N ARG A 358 -27.65 -2.74 9.95
CA ARG A 358 -28.09 -3.70 8.92
C ARG A 358 -29.39 -4.35 9.36
N ALA A 359 -30.34 -4.52 8.44
CA ALA A 359 -31.62 -5.19 8.69
C ALA A 359 -31.46 -6.57 9.36
N ALA A 360 -30.45 -7.35 8.94
CA ALA A 360 -30.14 -8.65 9.52
C ALA A 360 -29.74 -8.63 11.00
N SER A 361 -29.39 -7.47 11.57
CA SER A 361 -29.12 -7.30 13.01
C SER A 361 -30.30 -6.71 13.80
N VAL A 362 -31.47 -6.57 13.17
CA VAL A 362 -32.68 -5.98 13.75
C VAL A 362 -33.76 -7.04 13.83
N LEU A 363 -34.46 -7.08 14.97
CA LEU A 363 -35.62 -7.93 15.21
C LEU A 363 -36.88 -7.06 15.29
N PHE A 364 -37.88 -7.35 14.47
CA PHE A 364 -39.20 -6.73 14.53
C PHE A 364 -40.23 -7.71 15.12
N ILE A 365 -41.00 -7.24 16.11
CA ILE A 365 -42.02 -8.04 16.82
C ILE A 365 -43.39 -7.40 16.60
N ASP A 366 -44.33 -8.17 16.07
CA ASP A 366 -45.70 -7.75 15.75
C ASP A 366 -46.61 -8.98 15.89
N ASP A 367 -47.84 -8.80 16.37
CA ASP A 367 -48.81 -9.89 16.46
C ASP A 367 -49.40 -10.27 15.09
N ASN A 368 -49.39 -9.35 14.13
CA ASN A 368 -50.04 -9.51 12.84
C ASN A 368 -49.07 -10.02 11.75
N PRO A 369 -49.28 -11.24 11.19
CA PRO A 369 -48.42 -11.80 10.15
C PRO A 369 -48.30 -10.95 8.88
N MET A 370 -49.32 -10.13 8.55
CA MET A 370 -49.26 -9.24 7.38
C MET A 370 -48.23 -8.14 7.57
N ASN A 371 -48.15 -7.54 8.77
CA ASN A 371 -47.15 -6.51 9.09
C ASN A 371 -45.74 -7.11 9.05
N LEU A 372 -45.56 -8.36 9.52
CA LEU A 372 -44.27 -9.05 9.48
C LEU A 372 -43.79 -9.27 8.03
N HIS A 373 -44.67 -9.76 7.15
CA HIS A 373 -44.34 -9.94 5.73
C HIS A 373 -44.07 -8.60 5.02
N GLU A 374 -44.84 -7.55 5.31
CA GLU A 374 -44.61 -6.21 4.79
C GLU A 374 -43.21 -5.70 5.21
N ALA A 375 -42.87 -5.84 6.50
CA ALA A 375 -41.57 -5.42 7.03
C ALA A 375 -40.41 -6.14 6.34
N GLN A 376 -40.50 -7.45 6.09
CA GLN A 376 -39.49 -8.20 5.36
C GLN A 376 -39.37 -7.82 3.89
N HIS A 377 -40.49 -7.49 3.24
CA HIS A 377 -40.50 -7.09 1.83
C HIS A 377 -39.72 -5.78 1.62
N TYR A 378 -39.97 -4.77 2.46
CA TYR A 378 -39.26 -3.49 2.38
C TYR A 378 -37.85 -3.52 2.98
N ASN A 379 -37.55 -4.50 3.84
CA ASN A 379 -36.27 -4.61 4.53
C ASN A 379 -35.69 -6.03 4.39
N PRO A 380 -35.08 -6.37 3.24
CA PRO A 380 -34.53 -7.70 3.00
C PRO A 380 -33.51 -8.12 4.07
N GLY A 381 -33.72 -9.30 4.65
CA GLY A 381 -32.88 -9.85 5.71
C GLY A 381 -33.29 -9.46 7.14
N LEU A 382 -34.33 -8.63 7.33
CA LEU A 382 -34.89 -8.31 8.63
C LEU A 382 -35.34 -9.59 9.38
N GLN A 383 -34.96 -9.71 10.65
CA GLN A 383 -35.48 -10.76 11.52
C GLN A 383 -36.87 -10.35 12.00
N VAL A 384 -37.84 -11.26 11.92
CA VAL A 384 -39.22 -11.01 12.37
C VAL A 384 -39.70 -12.11 13.30
N ALA A 385 -40.61 -11.77 14.20
CA ALA A 385 -41.26 -12.72 15.08
C ALA A 385 -42.66 -12.26 15.52
N GLY A 386 -43.51 -13.24 15.83
CA GLY A 386 -44.81 -13.01 16.44
C GLY A 386 -44.71 -12.71 17.95
N ALA A 387 -45.83 -12.29 18.55
CA ALA A 387 -45.93 -12.11 20.01
C ALA A 387 -45.75 -13.42 20.82
N ASP A 388 -45.86 -14.58 20.17
CA ASP A 388 -45.72 -15.91 20.76
C ASP A 388 -44.30 -16.21 21.28
N ILE A 389 -43.28 -15.51 20.78
CA ILE A 389 -41.89 -15.72 21.22
C ILE A 389 -41.52 -14.96 22.50
N LEU A 390 -42.38 -14.02 22.94
CA LEU A 390 -42.12 -13.17 24.11
C LEU A 390 -41.86 -13.98 25.39
N PRO A 391 -42.62 -15.07 25.68
CA PRO A 391 -42.32 -15.99 26.78
C PRO A 391 -41.08 -16.85 26.46
N GLY A 392 -39.88 -16.29 26.64
CA GLY A 392 -38.61 -16.96 26.38
C GLY A 392 -37.59 -16.12 25.62
N LEU A 393 -38.01 -14.97 25.09
CA LEU A 393 -37.16 -14.07 24.32
C LEU A 393 -35.89 -13.63 25.07
N GLY A 394 -35.98 -13.46 26.40
CA GLY A 394 -34.85 -13.12 27.25
C GLY A 394 -33.75 -14.19 27.33
N ALA A 395 -34.03 -15.44 26.93
CA ALA A 395 -33.07 -16.54 26.86
C ALA A 395 -32.60 -16.85 25.42
N ASP A 396 -33.07 -16.11 24.41
CA ASP A 396 -32.67 -16.31 23.02
C ASP A 396 -31.16 -15.99 22.86
N PRO A 397 -30.34 -16.92 22.33
CA PRO A 397 -28.92 -16.70 22.11
C PRO A 397 -28.60 -15.45 21.28
N ARG A 398 -29.50 -15.06 20.36
CA ARG A 398 -29.36 -13.87 19.52
C ARG A 398 -29.44 -12.56 20.32
N LEU A 399 -30.08 -12.58 21.49
CA LEU A 399 -30.33 -11.43 22.38
C LEU A 399 -29.46 -11.46 23.65
N THR A 400 -28.33 -12.17 23.60
CA THR A 400 -27.35 -12.17 24.70
C THR A 400 -26.73 -10.79 24.91
N GLY A 401 -26.40 -10.08 23.83
CA GLY A 401 -25.80 -8.74 23.87
C GLY A 401 -24.43 -8.68 24.53
N LYS A 402 -23.90 -7.46 24.74
CA LYS A 402 -22.70 -7.21 25.57
C LYS A 402 -23.15 -6.43 26.82
N PRO A 403 -22.68 -6.76 28.03
CA PRO A 403 -23.08 -6.04 29.23
C PRO A 403 -22.88 -4.52 29.09
N ASP A 404 -23.96 -3.76 29.30
CA ASP A 404 -23.98 -2.29 29.31
C ASP A 404 -24.76 -1.79 30.55
N PRO A 405 -24.24 -2.04 31.76
CA PRO A 405 -24.95 -1.73 33.01
C PRO A 405 -25.21 -0.23 33.19
N ASN A 406 -24.38 0.62 32.57
CA ASN A 406 -24.50 2.07 32.61
C ASN A 406 -25.33 2.63 31.44
N MET A 407 -25.90 1.77 30.58
CA MET A 407 -26.74 2.13 29.45
C MET A 407 -26.10 3.17 28.51
N VAL A 408 -24.78 3.08 28.33
CA VAL A 408 -23.99 4.01 27.51
C VAL A 408 -24.50 4.00 26.07
N ARG A 409 -24.90 2.82 25.57
CA ARG A 409 -25.42 2.68 24.21
C ARG A 409 -26.79 3.33 24.04
N LEU A 410 -27.68 3.18 25.03
CA LEU A 410 -28.98 3.83 25.02
C LEU A 410 -28.82 5.36 25.02
N ALA A 411 -27.99 5.90 25.92
CA ALA A 411 -27.70 7.32 26.00
C ALA A 411 -27.18 7.87 24.65
N ARG A 412 -26.30 7.12 23.98
CA ARG A 412 -25.80 7.47 22.65
C ARG A 412 -26.89 7.56 21.58
N TYR A 413 -27.84 6.63 21.56
CA TYR A 413 -28.94 6.68 20.59
C TYR A 413 -29.97 7.76 20.91
N LYS A 414 -30.19 8.10 22.18
CA LYS A 414 -30.98 9.28 22.58
C LYS A 414 -30.34 10.59 22.09
N LEU A 415 -29.01 10.72 22.17
CA LEU A 415 -28.29 11.86 21.58
C LEU A 415 -28.46 11.90 20.05
N LEU A 416 -28.38 10.75 19.37
CA LEU A 416 -28.58 10.67 17.93
C LEU A 416 -30.01 11.05 17.52
N GLU A 417 -31.01 10.64 18.31
CA GLU A 417 -32.41 11.04 18.14
C GLU A 417 -32.57 12.57 18.26
N GLN A 418 -31.98 13.19 19.29
CA GLN A 418 -31.98 14.64 19.44
C GLN A 418 -31.32 15.33 18.24
N LYS A 419 -30.14 14.85 17.82
CA LYS A 419 -29.41 15.38 16.65
C LYS A 419 -30.25 15.31 15.38
N ASN A 420 -30.94 14.19 15.13
CA ASN A 420 -31.79 14.01 13.95
C ASN A 420 -33.01 14.94 13.98
N SER A 421 -33.62 15.14 15.15
CA SER A 421 -34.71 16.10 15.36
C SER A 421 -34.28 17.53 15.03
N GLU A 422 -33.15 17.98 15.57
CA GLU A 422 -32.61 19.32 15.31
C GLU A 422 -32.20 19.50 13.84
N GLN A 423 -31.59 18.49 13.22
CA GLN A 423 -31.22 18.52 11.80
C GLN A 423 -32.44 18.65 10.88
N ARG A 424 -33.55 17.93 11.18
CA ARG A 424 -34.81 18.06 10.43
C ARG A 424 -35.44 19.46 10.56
N GLN A 425 -35.21 20.16 11.68
CA GLN A 425 -35.68 21.53 11.90
C GLN A 425 -34.78 22.60 11.28
N ALA A 426 -33.48 22.33 11.12
CA ALA A 426 -32.48 23.33 10.75
C ALA A 426 -32.59 23.88 9.31
N GLY A 427 -33.29 23.19 8.39
CA GLY A 427 -33.53 23.62 7.00
C GLY A 427 -32.31 23.69 6.09
N ASP A 428 -31.13 24.07 6.61
CA ASP A 428 -29.82 24.07 5.96
C ASP A 428 -28.83 23.16 6.71
N ASN A 429 -28.41 22.09 6.04
CA ASN A 429 -27.50 21.10 6.59
C ASN A 429 -26.09 21.66 6.89
N LEU A 430 -25.60 22.62 6.09
CA LEU A 430 -24.25 23.19 6.31
C LEU A 430 -24.22 24.12 7.52
N ALA A 431 -25.28 24.91 7.72
CA ALA A 431 -25.45 25.73 8.92
C ALA A 431 -25.48 24.85 10.18
N PHE A 432 -26.19 23.71 10.13
CA PHE A 432 -26.23 22.74 11.22
C PHE A 432 -24.86 22.14 11.55
N LEU A 433 -24.08 21.74 10.53
CA LEU A 433 -22.73 21.20 10.74
C LEU A 433 -21.79 22.22 11.39
N ARG A 434 -21.83 23.50 10.98
CA ARG A 434 -21.08 24.60 11.62
C ARG A 434 -21.48 24.82 13.08
N GLN A 435 -22.77 24.74 13.39
CA GLN A 435 -23.29 24.89 14.75
C GLN A 435 -23.00 23.67 15.64
N SER A 436 -22.72 22.51 15.04
CA SER A 436 -22.44 21.26 15.77
C SER A 436 -21.07 21.28 16.46
N GLN A 437 -20.16 22.20 16.11
CA GLN A 437 -18.81 22.33 16.68
C GLN A 437 -18.04 21.00 16.68
N VAL A 438 -17.89 20.40 15.50
CA VAL A 438 -17.17 19.12 15.37
C VAL A 438 -15.70 19.32 15.73
N ARG A 439 -15.19 18.47 16.62
CA ARG A 439 -13.81 18.42 17.12
C ARG A 439 -13.17 17.10 16.71
N VAL A 440 -11.94 17.17 16.22
CA VAL A 440 -11.16 16.01 15.76
C VAL A 440 -9.77 16.03 16.38
N SER A 441 -9.28 14.89 16.86
CA SER A 441 -7.91 14.74 17.38
C SER A 441 -7.21 13.53 16.75
N PHE A 442 -5.92 13.64 16.49
CA PHE A 442 -5.08 12.61 15.85
C PHE A 442 -4.14 11.99 16.86
N HIS A 443 -4.11 10.66 16.92
CA HIS A 443 -3.37 9.90 17.91
C HIS A 443 -2.52 8.83 17.24
N TYR A 444 -1.31 8.61 17.77
CA TYR A 444 -0.23 7.88 17.09
C TYR A 444 0.31 6.68 17.88
N ASP A 445 -0.11 6.58 19.14
CA ASP A 445 0.02 5.47 20.10
C ASP A 445 -0.83 4.24 19.70
N ILE A 446 -0.79 3.87 18.42
CA ILE A 446 -1.59 2.78 17.82
C ILE A 446 -1.44 1.46 18.59
N ALA A 447 -0.28 1.21 19.20
CA ALA A 447 -0.02 -0.01 19.95
C ALA A 447 -0.91 -0.15 21.20
N GLU A 448 -1.23 0.97 21.87
CA GLU A 448 -2.04 1.02 23.10
C GLU A 448 -3.52 0.76 22.76
N GLU A 449 -4.04 1.42 21.73
CA GLU A 449 -5.43 1.29 21.27
C GLU A 449 -5.63 0.22 20.19
N PHE A 450 -4.63 -0.65 19.98
CA PHE A 450 -4.65 -1.65 18.91
C PHE A 450 -5.90 -2.55 18.92
N PRO A 451 -6.41 -3.08 20.05
CA PRO A 451 -7.61 -3.91 20.03
C PRO A 451 -8.83 -3.17 19.45
N ARG A 452 -8.92 -1.86 19.71
CA ARG A 452 -10.00 -1.02 19.21
C ARG A 452 -9.83 -0.67 17.73
N ILE A 453 -8.60 -0.41 17.30
CA ILE A 453 -8.25 -0.16 15.90
C ILE A 453 -8.45 -1.43 15.07
N HIS A 454 -8.01 -2.58 15.56
CA HIS A 454 -8.22 -3.89 14.94
C HIS A 454 -9.71 -4.20 14.77
N GLU A 455 -10.53 -3.94 15.81
CA GLU A 455 -11.99 -4.04 15.69
C GLU A 455 -12.53 -3.09 14.60
N LEU A 456 -12.05 -1.85 14.55
CA LEU A 456 -12.48 -0.86 13.55
C LEU A 456 -12.09 -1.27 12.13
N VAL A 457 -10.84 -1.70 11.93
CA VAL A 457 -10.29 -2.20 10.66
C VAL A 457 -11.06 -3.40 10.17
N ASN A 458 -11.53 -4.29 11.03
CA ASN A 458 -12.22 -5.52 10.60
C ASN A 458 -13.75 -5.35 10.43
N ARG A 459 -14.38 -4.45 11.20
CA ARG A 459 -15.84 -4.33 11.21
C ARG A 459 -16.40 -3.23 10.31
N THR A 460 -15.58 -2.26 9.90
CA THR A 460 -16.03 -1.11 9.11
C THR A 460 -16.20 -1.48 7.65
N ASN A 461 -17.44 -1.53 7.12
CA ASN A 461 -17.67 -1.86 5.71
C ASN A 461 -17.94 -0.62 4.84
N GLN A 462 -18.97 0.19 5.17
CA GLN A 462 -19.45 1.27 4.29
C GLN A 462 -18.47 2.43 4.10
N LEU A 463 -17.61 2.67 5.10
CA LEU A 463 -16.61 3.75 5.14
C LEU A 463 -15.18 3.22 5.26
N ASN A 464 -14.93 1.97 4.88
CA ASN A 464 -13.57 1.51 4.63
C ASN A 464 -13.30 1.63 3.14
N PHE A 465 -12.48 2.59 2.75
CA PHE A 465 -12.22 2.87 1.33
C PHE A 465 -11.31 1.81 0.72
N THR A 466 -10.29 1.35 1.44
CA THR A 466 -9.32 0.38 0.92
C THR A 466 -9.81 -1.07 1.05
N LYS A 467 -10.81 -1.32 1.92
CA LYS A 467 -11.35 -2.64 2.30
C LYS A 467 -10.31 -3.65 2.80
N ARG A 468 -9.08 -3.20 3.06
CA ARG A 468 -8.04 -4.06 3.63
C ARG A 468 -8.40 -4.41 5.07
N ARG A 469 -8.20 -5.67 5.41
CA ARG A 469 -8.52 -6.25 6.72
C ARG A 469 -7.24 -6.82 7.32
N TRP A 470 -7.18 -6.86 8.64
CA TRP A 470 -6.13 -7.59 9.34
C TRP A 470 -6.63 -8.97 9.78
N PRO A 471 -5.74 -9.95 9.97
CA PRO A 471 -6.10 -11.27 10.50
C PRO A 471 -6.99 -11.18 11.75
N GLU A 472 -7.95 -12.09 11.94
CA GLU A 472 -8.83 -12.09 13.12
C GLU A 472 -8.06 -12.34 14.43
N ASN A 473 -6.92 -13.05 14.37
CA ASN A 473 -6.04 -13.24 15.51
C ASN A 473 -5.26 -11.95 15.80
N GLU A 474 -5.40 -11.40 17.01
CA GLU A 474 -4.78 -10.11 17.39
C GLU A 474 -3.25 -10.14 17.28
N ASN A 475 -2.59 -11.24 17.63
CA ASN A 475 -1.12 -11.33 17.58
C ASN A 475 -0.62 -11.38 16.13
N GLU A 476 -1.31 -12.11 15.26
CA GLU A 476 -1.02 -12.12 13.82
C GLU A 476 -1.28 -10.75 13.20
N ALA A 477 -2.39 -10.10 13.57
CA ALA A 477 -2.69 -8.74 13.13
C ALA A 477 -1.63 -7.72 13.55
N ARG A 478 -1.12 -7.81 14.79
CA ARG A 478 0.00 -6.97 15.25
C ARG A 478 1.24 -7.20 14.42
N ALA A 479 1.53 -8.46 14.06
CA ALA A 479 2.66 -8.80 13.20
C ALA A 479 2.47 -8.26 11.76
N THR A 480 1.28 -8.40 11.19
CA THR A 480 0.93 -7.82 9.88
C THR A 480 1.07 -6.30 9.89
N MET A 481 0.47 -5.60 10.85
CA MET A 481 0.59 -4.15 10.98
C MET A 481 2.05 -3.72 11.15
N ALA A 482 2.83 -4.44 11.97
CA ALA A 482 4.25 -4.16 12.15
C ALA A 482 5.05 -4.37 10.86
N GLY A 483 4.69 -5.39 10.05
CA GLY A 483 5.24 -5.61 8.71
C GLY A 483 4.90 -4.46 7.76
N GLU A 484 3.63 -4.09 7.66
CA GLU A 484 3.15 -2.96 6.85
C GLU A 484 3.87 -1.66 7.26
N MET A 485 4.07 -1.43 8.55
CA MET A 485 4.82 -0.28 9.07
C MET A 485 6.33 -0.32 8.81
N LYS A 486 6.91 -1.50 8.55
CA LYS A 486 8.34 -1.71 8.29
C LYS A 486 8.67 -1.78 6.80
N GLU A 487 7.67 -2.02 5.93
CA GLU A 487 7.89 -2.20 4.49
C GLU A 487 8.58 -1.00 3.83
N ARG A 488 8.29 0.24 4.28
CA ARG A 488 8.87 1.46 3.71
C ARG A 488 8.98 2.61 4.73
N PHE A 489 10.06 3.38 4.58
CA PHE A 489 10.42 4.50 5.45
C PHE A 489 9.34 5.59 5.54
N GLU A 490 8.56 5.83 4.47
CA GLU A 490 7.54 6.90 4.39
C GLU A 490 6.14 6.49 4.89
N THR A 491 6.03 5.51 5.79
CA THR A 491 4.74 5.02 6.30
C THR A 491 4.23 5.89 7.47
N HIS A 492 3.11 6.59 7.27
CA HIS A 492 2.42 7.39 8.29
C HIS A 492 1.08 6.76 8.68
N ALA A 493 0.86 6.47 9.97
CA ALA A 493 -0.40 5.93 10.45
C ALA A 493 -0.89 6.64 11.71
N ALA A 494 -2.20 6.83 11.84
CA ALA A 494 -2.83 7.40 13.03
C ALA A 494 -4.27 6.92 13.18
N TYR A 495 -4.78 6.96 14.41
CA TYR A 495 -6.21 6.85 14.67
C TYR A 495 -6.81 8.22 14.99
N VAL A 496 -8.10 8.36 14.68
CA VAL A 496 -8.83 9.64 14.73
C VAL A 496 -9.96 9.51 15.74
N LYS A 497 -9.97 10.39 16.75
CA LYS A 497 -11.12 10.56 17.65
C LYS A 497 -11.96 11.75 17.19
N VAL A 498 -13.27 11.66 17.41
CA VAL A 498 -14.24 12.67 16.97
C VAL A 498 -15.20 12.97 18.11
N ALA A 499 -15.53 14.25 18.31
CA ALA A 499 -16.58 14.72 19.21
C ALA A 499 -17.34 15.88 18.56
N ASP A 500 -18.55 16.18 19.04
CA ASP A 500 -19.28 17.40 18.69
C ASP A 500 -19.94 17.98 19.96
N ARG A 501 -20.80 19.00 19.82
CA ARG A 501 -21.50 19.62 20.95
C ARG A 501 -22.44 18.67 21.72
N TYR A 502 -22.82 17.55 21.11
CA TYR A 502 -23.73 16.58 21.73
C TYR A 502 -22.97 15.49 22.48
N GLY A 503 -21.68 15.28 22.19
CA GLY A 503 -20.82 14.39 22.96
C GLY A 503 -19.64 13.82 22.18
N SER A 504 -18.88 12.95 22.86
CA SER A 504 -17.76 12.23 22.25
C SER A 504 -18.23 10.99 21.47
N TYR A 505 -17.61 10.78 20.32
CA TYR A 505 -17.74 9.55 19.54
C TYR A 505 -16.60 8.55 19.78
N GLY A 506 -15.52 8.93 20.46
CA GLY A 506 -14.31 8.14 20.63
C GLY A 506 -13.59 7.86 19.31
N ILE A 507 -12.83 6.76 19.24
CA ILE A 507 -12.09 6.37 18.04
C ILE A 507 -13.07 6.08 16.89
N CYS A 508 -13.00 6.92 15.86
CA CYS A 508 -13.88 6.90 14.69
C CYS A 508 -13.15 6.82 13.36
N GLY A 509 -11.82 6.91 13.31
CA GLY A 509 -11.08 6.73 12.07
C GLY A 509 -9.73 6.08 12.28
N PHE A 510 -9.20 5.46 11.23
CA PHE A 510 -7.84 4.99 11.15
C PHE A 510 -7.33 5.17 9.73
N PHE A 511 -6.09 5.64 9.59
CA PHE A 511 -5.41 5.67 8.32
C PHE A 511 -3.97 5.19 8.43
N MET A 512 -3.47 4.68 7.31
CA MET A 512 -2.07 4.36 7.07
C MET A 512 -1.74 4.73 5.63
N VAL A 513 -0.86 5.70 5.43
CA VAL A 513 -0.44 6.24 4.14
C VAL A 513 1.03 5.94 3.91
N GLN A 514 1.37 5.49 2.70
CA GLN A 514 2.72 5.19 2.25
C GLN A 514 2.93 5.83 0.89
N GLU A 515 3.96 6.67 0.71
CA GLU A 515 4.28 7.30 -0.59
C GLU A 515 3.06 8.00 -1.22
N HIS A 516 2.30 8.75 -0.43
CA HIS A 516 1.02 9.36 -0.82
C HIS A 516 -0.09 8.39 -1.26
N VAL A 517 0.01 7.10 -0.95
CA VAL A 517 -1.05 6.10 -1.19
C VAL A 517 -1.57 5.57 0.14
N ALA A 518 -2.88 5.61 0.37
CA ALA A 518 -3.47 5.07 1.57
C ALA A 518 -3.59 3.53 1.48
N ARG A 519 -2.86 2.81 2.33
CA ARG A 519 -2.99 1.36 2.56
C ARG A 519 -4.25 1.06 3.37
N HIS A 520 -4.46 1.85 4.42
CA HIS A 520 -5.67 1.84 5.24
C HIS A 520 -6.25 3.25 5.23
N PHE A 521 -7.54 3.37 4.94
CA PHE A 521 -8.27 4.63 5.07
C PHE A 521 -9.72 4.29 5.38
N LEU A 522 -10.09 4.41 6.64
CA LEU A 522 -11.40 3.95 7.10
C LEU A 522 -11.95 4.75 8.28
N PHE A 523 -13.27 4.92 8.28
CA PHE A 523 -14.00 5.66 9.29
C PHE A 523 -15.22 4.88 9.78
N SER A 524 -15.54 4.99 11.06
CA SER A 524 -16.75 4.43 11.63
C SER A 524 -17.98 5.14 11.06
N CYS A 525 -19.10 4.43 10.89
CA CYS A 525 -20.40 5.04 10.55
C CYS A 525 -20.82 6.16 11.52
N ARG A 526 -20.26 6.20 12.73
CA ARG A 526 -20.47 7.27 13.70
C ARG A 526 -19.93 8.63 13.25
N ALA A 527 -18.97 8.67 12.33
CA ALA A 527 -18.44 9.90 11.73
C ALA A 527 -19.13 10.26 10.40
N MET A 528 -20.07 9.42 9.93
CA MET A 528 -20.72 9.58 8.63
C MET A 528 -21.49 10.90 8.56
N ASN A 529 -21.48 11.53 7.38
CA ASN A 529 -22.16 12.80 7.09
C ASN A 529 -21.65 14.02 7.89
N MET A 530 -20.58 13.90 8.69
CA MET A 530 -19.94 15.03 9.37
C MET A 530 -18.78 15.64 8.58
N GLY A 531 -18.34 15.00 7.50
CA GLY A 531 -17.23 15.49 6.68
C GLY A 531 -15.84 15.06 7.16
N VAL A 532 -15.75 14.21 8.19
CA VAL A 532 -14.48 13.89 8.87
C VAL A 532 -13.51 13.21 7.91
N GLU A 533 -14.01 12.29 7.08
CA GLU A 533 -13.23 11.59 6.07
C GLU A 533 -12.63 12.54 5.02
N GLN A 534 -13.41 13.50 4.50
CA GLN A 534 -12.89 14.50 3.54
C GLN A 534 -11.88 15.44 4.21
N PHE A 535 -12.14 15.84 5.45
CA PHE A 535 -11.24 16.70 6.21
C PHE A 535 -9.88 16.03 6.46
N VAL A 536 -9.89 14.78 6.93
CA VAL A 536 -8.67 14.01 7.16
C VAL A 536 -7.93 13.76 5.85
N TRP A 537 -8.64 13.38 4.78
CA TRP A 537 -8.03 13.19 3.46
C TRP A 537 -7.33 14.46 2.95
N ALA A 538 -8.00 15.62 3.04
CA ALA A 538 -7.42 16.90 2.66
C ALA A 538 -6.20 17.27 3.52
N ARG A 539 -6.26 17.04 4.84
CA ARG A 539 -5.17 17.32 5.78
C ARG A 539 -3.93 16.45 5.53
N LEU A 540 -4.13 15.23 5.04
CA LEU A 540 -3.04 14.33 4.65
C LEU A 540 -2.43 14.66 3.29
N GLY A 541 -2.79 15.80 2.68
CA GLY A 541 -2.29 16.19 1.37
C GLY A 541 -2.96 15.44 0.22
N LYS A 542 -4.19 14.95 0.42
CA LYS A 542 -5.01 14.24 -0.57
C LYS A 542 -4.29 13.00 -1.14
N PRO A 543 -3.89 12.04 -0.29
CA PRO A 543 -3.26 10.81 -0.77
C PRO A 543 -4.19 10.06 -1.72
N LEU A 544 -3.64 9.31 -2.68
CA LEU A 544 -4.37 8.36 -3.48
C LEU A 544 -5.00 7.31 -2.56
N VAL A 545 -6.33 7.25 -2.53
CA VAL A 545 -7.06 6.22 -1.77
C VAL A 545 -7.59 5.20 -2.78
N PRO A 546 -6.96 4.02 -2.92
CA PRO A 546 -7.44 2.97 -3.82
C PRO A 546 -8.77 2.43 -3.27
N THR A 547 -9.86 2.98 -3.79
CA THR A 547 -11.21 2.65 -3.35
C THR A 547 -11.59 1.30 -3.94
N ASN A 548 -11.91 0.33 -3.08
CA ASN A 548 -12.29 -1.02 -3.49
C ASN A 548 -13.77 -1.27 -3.16
N GLY A 549 -14.58 -1.54 -4.18
CA GLY A 549 -16.04 -1.75 -4.05
C GLY A 549 -16.83 -0.48 -3.72
N GLU A 550 -18.11 -0.66 -3.37
CA GLU A 550 -19.00 0.46 -3.02
C GLU A 550 -18.66 1.05 -1.63
N VAL A 551 -18.59 2.38 -1.58
CA VAL A 551 -18.42 3.20 -0.37
C VAL A 551 -19.53 4.24 -0.30
N SER A 552 -20.00 4.56 0.91
CA SER A 552 -21.18 5.40 1.12
C SER A 552 -20.95 6.90 0.86
N THR A 553 -19.70 7.35 0.76
CA THR A 553 -19.32 8.76 0.64
C THR A 553 -18.19 8.94 -0.36
N SER A 554 -18.22 10.03 -1.13
CA SER A 554 -17.10 10.43 -2.00
C SER A 554 -16.14 11.38 -1.26
N LEU A 555 -14.85 11.29 -1.62
CA LEU A 555 -13.81 12.21 -1.14
C LEU A 555 -13.72 13.51 -1.98
N GLU A 556 -14.45 13.60 -3.10
CA GLU A 556 -14.34 14.71 -4.08
C GLU A 556 -15.02 16.03 -3.65
N GLY A 557 -15.21 16.27 -2.34
CA GLY A 557 -15.85 17.47 -1.79
C GLY A 557 -14.89 18.62 -1.47
N GLY A 558 -15.45 19.79 -1.18
CA GLY A 558 -14.71 20.91 -0.57
C GLY A 558 -14.22 20.57 0.85
N ILE A 559 -13.15 21.21 1.30
CA ILE A 559 -12.60 21.00 2.65
C ILE A 559 -13.62 21.51 3.68
N PRO A 560 -14.10 20.67 4.61
CA PRO A 560 -15.04 21.10 5.65
C PRO A 560 -14.47 22.22 6.51
N ASP A 561 -15.17 23.35 6.59
CA ASP A 561 -14.77 24.52 7.39
C ASP A 561 -15.33 24.49 8.83
N TRP A 562 -16.17 23.50 9.16
CA TRP A 562 -16.80 23.33 10.47
C TRP A 562 -16.08 22.37 11.42
N ILE A 563 -14.95 21.78 11.00
CA ILE A 563 -14.18 20.83 11.80
C ILE A 563 -12.98 21.54 12.44
N ASN A 564 -12.89 21.44 13.77
CA ASN A 564 -11.79 22.00 14.55
C ASN A 564 -10.85 20.87 15.01
N VAL A 565 -9.53 21.08 14.90
CA VAL A 565 -8.55 20.14 15.44
C VAL A 565 -8.23 20.52 16.88
N VAL A 566 -8.28 19.54 17.78
CA VAL A 566 -7.98 19.69 19.22
C VAL A 566 -7.00 18.60 19.66
N ASP A 567 -6.37 18.77 20.83
CA ASP A 567 -5.41 17.79 21.35
C ASP A 567 -6.07 16.45 21.71
N ASP A 568 -7.22 16.47 22.39
CA ASP A 568 -8.08 15.29 22.56
C ASP A 568 -9.56 15.64 22.42
N ALA A 569 -10.23 15.02 21.46
CA ALA A 569 -11.66 15.21 21.21
C ALA A 569 -12.54 14.68 22.35
N ASP A 570 -12.06 13.71 23.16
CA ASP A 570 -12.85 13.11 24.25
C ASP A 570 -12.90 13.99 25.50
N HIS A 571 -11.96 14.91 25.66
CA HIS A 571 -11.94 15.84 26.78
C HIS A 571 -12.60 17.16 26.40
N GLU A 572 -13.46 17.70 27.27
CA GLU A 572 -13.81 19.11 27.25
C GLU A 572 -12.57 19.89 27.69
N SER A 573 -11.62 20.06 26.78
CA SER A 573 -10.62 21.11 26.95
C SER A 573 -11.40 22.41 26.88
N GLU A 574 -11.38 23.19 27.96
CA GLU A 574 -11.64 24.63 27.88
C GLU A 574 -10.87 25.14 26.66
N VAL A 575 -11.53 25.98 25.87
CA VAL A 575 -10.94 26.63 24.71
C VAL A 575 -9.85 27.58 25.24
N GLU A 576 -8.67 27.05 25.57
CA GLU A 576 -7.43 27.82 25.67
C GLU A 576 -7.03 28.17 24.23
N ARG A 577 -7.59 29.27 23.76
CA ARG A 577 -6.98 30.05 22.69
C ARG A 577 -5.69 30.65 23.20
N ASP A 578 -4.65 30.54 22.38
CA ASP A 578 -3.35 31.24 22.43
C ASP A 578 -2.34 30.81 23.51
N VAL A 579 -1.71 29.66 23.30
CA VAL A 579 -0.25 29.59 23.43
C VAL A 579 0.29 29.15 22.06
N THR A 580 0.81 30.10 21.29
CA THR A 580 1.51 29.77 20.03
C THR A 580 2.69 28.86 20.37
N LYS A 581 2.66 27.61 19.87
CA LYS A 581 3.78 26.68 20.02
C LYS A 581 5.01 27.30 19.34
N PRO A 582 6.23 27.19 19.92
CA PRO A 582 7.42 27.68 19.23
C PRO A 582 7.57 26.99 17.87
N LEU A 583 7.94 27.77 16.86
CA LEU A 583 8.08 27.31 15.48
C LEU A 583 9.51 26.80 15.24
N ILE A 584 9.66 25.52 14.91
CA ILE A 584 10.95 24.91 14.60
C ILE A 584 11.02 24.59 13.11
N CYS A 585 12.11 25.01 12.46
CA CYS A 585 12.47 24.55 11.13
C CYS A 585 13.40 23.33 11.22
N VAL A 586 13.09 22.27 10.50
CA VAL A 586 13.99 21.12 10.30
C VAL A 586 14.33 21.00 8.83
N ARG A 587 15.62 21.11 8.52
CA ARG A 587 16.16 21.08 7.17
C ARG A 587 17.15 19.94 7.02
N GLY A 588 16.98 19.11 6.00
CA GLY A 588 17.83 17.94 5.78
C GLY A 588 17.24 16.94 4.80
N ALA A 589 17.62 15.67 4.92
CA ALA A 589 17.04 14.61 4.10
C ALA A 589 15.64 14.20 4.62
N CYS A 590 14.84 13.56 3.76
CA CYS A 590 13.44 13.24 4.06
C CYS A 590 13.29 12.28 5.25
N ASP A 591 14.36 11.59 5.64
CA ASP A 591 14.37 10.66 6.74
C ASP A 591 14.11 11.32 8.11
N LEU A 592 14.48 12.59 8.23
CA LEU A 592 14.25 13.38 9.44
C LEU A 592 12.76 13.64 9.72
N SER A 593 11.86 13.37 8.77
CA SER A 593 10.41 13.38 9.01
C SER A 593 10.00 12.41 10.13
N MET A 594 10.77 11.35 10.35
CA MET A 594 10.55 10.41 11.46
C MET A 594 10.86 11.04 12.81
N MET A 595 11.83 11.95 12.87
CA MET A 595 12.17 12.70 14.07
C MET A 595 11.16 13.81 14.34
N THR A 596 10.77 14.57 13.32
CA THR A 596 9.80 15.67 13.46
C THR A 596 8.44 15.16 13.96
N HIS A 597 8.06 13.92 13.64
CA HIS A 597 6.89 13.25 14.18
C HIS A 597 6.79 13.33 15.72
N TYR A 598 7.91 13.14 16.42
CA TYR A 598 7.96 13.20 17.88
C TYR A 598 7.96 14.63 18.45
N LEU A 599 8.27 15.64 17.62
CA LEU A 599 8.33 17.06 18.02
C LEU A 599 7.00 17.80 17.83
N ARG A 600 6.18 17.37 16.86
CA ARG A 600 4.89 17.99 16.48
C ARG A 600 3.88 18.20 17.63
N PRO A 601 3.82 17.36 18.70
CA PRO A 601 2.94 17.65 19.83
C PRO A 601 3.31 18.95 20.56
N LYS A 602 4.58 19.34 20.56
CA LYS A 602 5.12 20.45 21.38
C LYS A 602 5.52 21.69 20.59
N PHE A 603 5.78 21.53 19.30
CA PHE A 603 6.27 22.60 18.42
C PHE A 603 5.46 22.68 17.15
N ASP A 604 5.27 23.90 16.64
CA ASP A 604 4.89 24.08 15.24
C ASP A 604 6.12 23.81 14.38
N MET A 605 5.95 23.18 13.23
CA MET A 605 7.07 22.62 12.45
C MET A 605 7.04 23.09 11.01
N ILE A 606 8.21 23.48 10.49
CA ILE A 606 8.48 23.67 9.07
C ILE A 606 9.52 22.65 8.64
N GLU A 607 9.19 21.87 7.62
CA GLU A 607 10.08 20.84 7.07
C GLU A 607 10.61 21.30 5.71
N GLU A 608 11.94 21.33 5.59
CA GLU A 608 12.63 21.61 4.34
C GLU A 608 13.42 20.38 3.90
N PHE A 609 12.71 19.45 3.27
CA PHE A 609 13.23 18.19 2.74
C PHE A 609 13.26 18.19 1.20
N PRO A 610 13.96 17.23 0.56
CA PRO A 610 13.97 17.11 -0.89
C PRO A 610 12.61 16.63 -1.38
N TYR A 611 11.70 17.55 -1.70
CA TYR A 611 10.37 17.22 -2.20
C TYR A 611 10.36 17.21 -3.73
N PRO A 612 9.98 16.08 -4.37
CA PRO A 612 9.76 16.06 -5.82
C PRO A 612 8.54 16.91 -6.20
N TYR A 613 8.63 17.57 -7.35
CA TYR A 613 7.56 18.34 -7.96
C TYR A 613 7.65 18.15 -9.47
N GLN A 614 6.60 17.60 -10.08
CA GLN A 614 6.59 17.25 -11.51
C GLN A 614 7.89 16.57 -11.95
N GLY A 615 8.36 15.58 -11.18
CA GLY A 615 9.56 14.81 -11.52
C GLY A 615 10.89 15.49 -11.17
N TRP A 616 10.88 16.74 -10.68
CA TRP A 616 12.07 17.47 -10.22
C TRP A 616 12.09 17.61 -8.70
N ALA A 617 13.15 17.14 -8.05
CA ALA A 617 13.41 17.36 -6.64
C ALA A 617 14.35 18.56 -6.46
N ILE A 618 13.89 19.57 -5.73
CA ILE A 618 14.74 20.67 -5.27
C ILE A 618 15.37 20.23 -3.96
N GLN A 619 16.71 20.22 -3.93
CA GLN A 619 17.46 19.74 -2.77
C GLN A 619 17.58 20.87 -1.72
N PRO A 620 17.32 20.60 -0.44
CA PRO A 620 17.48 21.57 0.64
C PRO A 620 18.96 21.68 1.08
N VAL A 621 19.85 21.88 0.12
CA VAL A 621 21.30 22.05 0.33
C VAL A 621 21.66 23.49 0.64
N ALA A 622 22.83 23.77 1.20
CA ALA A 622 23.25 25.12 1.58
C ALA A 622 23.16 26.11 0.39
N ARG A 623 23.52 25.65 -0.81
CA ARG A 623 23.45 26.44 -2.05
C ARG A 623 22.06 26.99 -2.37
N ALA A 624 21.00 26.27 -1.99
CA ALA A 624 19.62 26.69 -2.26
C ALA A 624 19.22 27.95 -1.48
N VAL A 625 19.85 28.22 -0.32
CA VAL A 625 19.59 29.44 0.46
C VAL A 625 20.09 30.69 -0.27
N ALA A 626 21.29 30.63 -0.83
CA ALA A 626 21.83 31.70 -1.67
C ALA A 626 21.03 31.85 -2.98
N LEU A 627 20.62 30.71 -3.57
CA LEU A 627 19.88 30.70 -4.83
C LEU A 627 18.56 31.45 -4.72
N GLU A 628 17.81 31.29 -3.63
CA GLU A 628 16.55 32.01 -3.45
C GLU A 628 16.72 33.53 -3.61
N ARG A 629 17.79 34.11 -3.05
CA ARG A 629 18.07 35.56 -3.14
C ARG A 629 18.46 35.97 -4.55
N GLU A 630 19.24 35.14 -5.22
CA GLU A 630 19.66 35.37 -6.60
C GLU A 630 18.47 35.31 -7.57
N LEU A 631 17.47 34.47 -7.27
CA LEU A 631 16.23 34.37 -8.06
C LEU A 631 15.33 35.62 -7.95
N ASP A 632 15.55 36.49 -6.96
CA ASP A 632 14.81 37.76 -6.83
C ASP A 632 15.42 38.91 -7.67
N THR A 633 16.59 38.69 -8.27
CA THR A 633 17.19 39.62 -9.24
C THR A 633 16.34 39.72 -10.53
N SER A 634 16.62 40.70 -11.39
CA SER A 634 15.97 40.80 -12.71
C SER A 634 16.20 39.55 -13.55
N GLU A 635 17.44 39.08 -13.59
CA GLU A 635 17.91 37.93 -14.35
C GLU A 635 17.32 36.63 -13.81
N GLY A 636 17.29 36.49 -12.48
CA GLY A 636 16.68 35.33 -11.81
C GLY A 636 15.17 35.22 -12.05
N ARG A 637 14.45 36.36 -11.99
CA ARG A 637 13.01 36.39 -12.28
C ARG A 637 12.72 36.08 -13.74
N ASP A 638 13.53 36.58 -14.68
CA ASP A 638 13.40 36.22 -16.10
C ASP A 638 13.57 34.71 -16.29
N LEU A 639 14.65 34.13 -15.74
CA LEU A 639 14.91 32.69 -15.82
C LEU A 639 13.71 31.87 -15.32
N LEU A 640 13.14 32.23 -14.17
CA LEU A 640 11.98 31.53 -13.61
C LEU A 640 10.74 31.56 -14.50
N THR A 641 10.51 32.62 -15.27
CA THR A 641 9.37 32.65 -16.21
C THR A 641 9.54 31.70 -17.38
N ARG A 642 10.79 31.31 -17.68
CA ARG A 642 11.15 30.40 -18.77
C ARG A 642 11.24 28.94 -18.34
N ILE A 643 11.54 28.65 -17.06
CA ILE A 643 11.61 27.27 -16.55
C ILE A 643 10.21 26.64 -16.57
N PRO A 644 9.98 25.56 -17.33
CA PRO A 644 8.68 24.93 -17.41
C PRO A 644 8.32 24.23 -16.11
N GLY A 645 7.07 24.40 -15.68
CA GLY A 645 6.48 23.62 -14.60
C GLY A 645 6.99 23.93 -13.20
N LEU A 646 8.07 24.69 -12.96
CA LEU A 646 8.61 24.91 -11.61
C LEU A 646 8.25 26.30 -11.04
N PRO A 647 7.31 26.39 -10.07
CA PRO A 647 6.93 27.68 -9.49
C PRO A 647 7.98 28.24 -8.52
N ARG A 648 8.08 29.58 -8.43
CA ARG A 648 9.02 30.34 -7.57
C ARG A 648 8.98 29.89 -6.11
N GLU A 649 7.81 29.50 -5.63
CA GLU A 649 7.50 29.07 -4.27
C GLU A 649 8.31 27.85 -3.86
N ARG A 650 8.70 27.01 -4.82
CA ARG A 650 9.49 25.80 -4.57
C ARG A 650 10.94 26.09 -4.20
N PHE A 651 11.43 27.28 -4.53
CA PHE A 651 12.77 27.74 -4.18
C PHE A 651 12.80 28.57 -2.88
N LYS A 652 11.65 28.76 -2.21
CA LYS A 652 11.60 29.52 -0.97
C LYS A 652 12.23 28.72 0.17
N THR A 653 12.98 29.40 1.02
CA THR A 653 13.47 28.84 2.27
C THR A 653 13.21 29.74 3.47
N VAL A 654 12.79 29.15 4.58
CA VAL A 654 12.56 29.85 5.85
C VAL A 654 13.84 30.28 6.55
N ILE A 655 14.98 29.84 6.04
CA ILE A 655 16.30 30.34 6.44
C ILE A 655 16.43 31.83 6.09
N ASN A 656 15.90 32.26 4.92
CA ASN A 656 15.98 33.66 4.50
C ASN A 656 14.91 34.54 5.15
N SER A 657 13.73 33.99 5.48
CA SER A 657 12.66 34.75 6.12
C SER A 657 12.80 34.86 7.63
N LEU A 658 13.66 34.04 8.25
CA LEU A 658 13.97 34.04 9.68
C LEU A 658 12.74 33.86 10.60
N VAL A 659 11.67 33.25 10.07
CA VAL A 659 10.38 33.13 10.77
C VAL A 659 10.38 32.08 11.89
N ALA A 660 11.29 31.11 11.87
CA ALA A 660 11.37 30.08 12.90
C ALA A 660 12.12 30.56 14.15
N ASP A 661 11.73 30.02 15.30
CA ASP A 661 12.34 30.26 16.61
C ASP A 661 13.62 29.44 16.77
N ALA A 662 13.64 28.22 16.22
CA ALA A 662 14.82 27.36 16.18
C ALA A 662 14.98 26.64 14.83
N TYR A 663 16.23 26.31 14.49
CA TYR A 663 16.61 25.65 13.24
C TYR A 663 17.43 24.39 13.53
N VAL A 664 16.95 23.24 13.08
CA VAL A 664 17.69 21.97 13.12
C VAL A 664 18.17 21.66 11.70
N LEU A 665 19.49 21.61 11.53
CA LEU A 665 20.15 21.52 10.23
C LEU A 665 20.93 20.21 10.12
N SER A 666 20.60 19.42 9.09
CA SER A 666 21.39 18.28 8.64
C SER A 666 21.90 18.52 7.23
N PHE A 667 23.19 18.28 7.03
CA PHE A 667 23.85 18.42 5.73
C PHE A 667 23.97 17.08 4.98
N SER A 668 23.23 16.04 5.39
CA SER A 668 23.21 14.76 4.67
C SER A 668 22.76 14.87 3.19
N PRO A 669 21.85 15.79 2.77
CA PRO A 669 21.50 15.95 1.36
C PRO A 669 22.66 16.37 0.46
N GLU A 670 23.72 16.96 1.01
CA GLU A 670 24.90 17.37 0.24
C GLU A 670 25.59 16.18 -0.44
N LEU A 671 25.39 14.96 0.09
CA LEU A 671 25.81 13.71 -0.53
C LEU A 671 25.30 13.57 -1.97
N GLN A 672 24.12 14.09 -2.28
CA GLN A 672 23.43 13.93 -3.56
C GLN A 672 23.29 15.25 -4.35
N ALA A 673 24.03 16.29 -3.96
CA ALA A 673 23.93 17.62 -4.56
C ALA A 673 24.61 17.68 -5.95
N ALA A 674 23.78 17.77 -6.99
CA ALA A 674 24.20 18.03 -8.36
C ALA A 674 23.99 19.50 -8.72
N LEU A 675 25.02 20.17 -9.23
CA LEU A 675 24.97 21.58 -9.60
C LEU A 675 24.80 21.75 -11.10
N HIS A 676 23.88 22.63 -11.47
CA HIS A 676 23.57 22.92 -12.87
C HIS A 676 23.62 24.42 -13.10
N ARG A 677 24.43 24.86 -14.05
CA ARG A 677 24.59 26.28 -14.39
C ARG A 677 23.64 26.66 -15.52
N SER A 678 22.78 27.64 -15.28
CA SER A 678 21.98 28.28 -16.33
C SER A 678 22.92 28.92 -17.35
N ARG A 679 22.71 28.62 -18.64
CA ARG A 679 23.49 29.20 -19.74
C ARG A 679 23.11 30.66 -19.98
N SER A 680 21.86 31.02 -19.76
CA SER A 680 21.38 32.38 -20.00
C SER A 680 21.77 33.36 -18.89
N THR A 681 21.81 32.91 -17.63
CA THR A 681 22.04 33.80 -16.47
C THR A 681 23.32 33.49 -15.69
N GLY A 682 23.91 32.31 -15.88
CA GLY A 682 25.07 31.85 -15.09
C GLY A 682 24.74 31.38 -13.67
N LEU A 683 23.47 31.46 -13.24
CA LEU A 683 23.00 31.03 -11.92
C LEU A 683 23.22 29.52 -11.72
N LEU A 684 23.61 29.13 -10.51
CA LEU A 684 23.82 27.74 -10.14
C LEU A 684 22.59 27.19 -9.43
N MET A 685 21.90 26.28 -10.10
CA MET A 685 20.70 25.60 -9.63
C MET A 685 21.03 24.22 -9.06
N THR A 686 20.20 23.79 -8.10
CA THR A 686 20.28 22.47 -7.47
C THR A 686 19.02 21.67 -7.80
N PHE A 687 19.10 20.87 -8.87
CA PHE A 687 18.00 20.05 -9.35
C PHE A 687 18.40 18.59 -9.40
N LYS A 688 17.42 17.71 -9.16
CA LYS A 688 17.54 16.28 -9.41
C LYS A 688 16.25 15.80 -10.08
N CYS A 689 16.35 15.03 -11.15
CA CYS A 689 15.18 14.37 -11.72
C CYS A 689 14.94 13.04 -10.98
N SER A 690 13.72 12.81 -10.50
CA SER A 690 13.29 11.51 -9.99
C SER A 690 13.41 10.47 -11.11
N GLY A 691 14.13 9.38 -10.87
CA GLY A 691 14.37 8.35 -11.88
C GLY A 691 15.49 8.64 -12.88
N ALA A 692 16.32 9.68 -12.67
CA ALA A 692 17.64 9.75 -13.29
C ALA A 692 18.67 9.18 -12.29
N PRO A 693 19.28 8.00 -12.54
CA PRO A 693 20.32 7.46 -11.67
C PRO A 693 21.60 8.32 -11.73
N ASP A 694 21.78 9.04 -12.82
CA ASP A 694 22.90 9.94 -13.04
C ASP A 694 22.61 11.32 -12.44
N ARG A 695 23.63 11.89 -11.80
CA ARG A 695 23.57 13.24 -11.20
C ARG A 695 23.58 14.34 -12.26
N ASP A 696 23.92 14.00 -13.49
CA ASP A 696 23.87 14.86 -14.67
C ASP A 696 22.63 14.52 -15.51
N PHE A 697 21.57 15.32 -15.37
CA PHE A 697 20.39 15.13 -16.22
C PHE A 697 20.58 15.71 -17.63
N SER A 698 21.57 16.59 -17.83
CA SER A 698 21.76 17.29 -19.10
C SER A 698 22.18 16.34 -20.22
N GLU A 699 22.81 15.21 -19.88
CA GLU A 699 23.23 14.16 -20.83
C GLU A 699 22.21 13.00 -20.97
N THR A 700 21.15 12.97 -20.16
CA THR A 700 20.17 11.87 -20.18
C THR A 700 19.05 12.12 -21.17
N SER A 701 18.74 11.17 -22.07
CA SER A 701 17.63 11.32 -23.03
C SER A 701 16.26 11.19 -22.36
N TYR A 702 15.24 11.83 -22.94
CA TYR A 702 13.85 11.73 -22.46
C TYR A 702 13.35 10.27 -22.47
N GLU A 703 13.70 9.50 -23.50
CA GLU A 703 13.36 8.08 -23.64
C GLU A 703 13.98 7.27 -22.52
N ARG A 704 15.24 7.57 -22.15
CA ARG A 704 15.93 6.90 -21.06
C ARG A 704 15.25 7.18 -19.71
N ILE A 705 14.82 8.41 -19.47
CA ILE A 705 14.03 8.75 -18.27
C ILE A 705 12.71 7.99 -18.25
N ARG A 706 12.00 7.92 -19.38
CA ARG A 706 10.75 7.15 -19.50
C ARG A 706 10.97 5.67 -19.20
N GLU A 707 12.05 5.08 -19.72
CA GLU A 707 12.43 3.69 -19.44
C GLU A 707 12.69 3.47 -17.95
N ILE A 708 13.47 4.36 -17.30
CA ILE A 708 13.82 4.21 -15.89
C ILE A 708 12.58 4.40 -14.98
N GLN A 709 11.69 5.35 -15.32
CA GLN A 709 10.47 5.58 -14.56
C GLN A 709 9.40 4.51 -14.81
N GLY A 710 9.50 3.73 -15.90
CA GLY A 710 8.52 2.70 -16.27
C GLY A 710 7.13 3.24 -16.62
N ARG A 711 7.01 4.56 -16.82
CA ARG A 711 5.78 5.29 -17.15
C ARG A 711 6.13 6.60 -17.87
N GLU A 712 5.15 7.25 -18.48
CA GLU A 712 5.35 8.60 -19.04
C GLU A 712 5.74 9.58 -17.91
N PRO A 713 6.84 10.35 -18.08
CA PRO A 713 7.24 11.37 -17.13
C PRO A 713 6.18 12.45 -16.94
N SER A 714 6.19 13.10 -15.78
CA SER A 714 5.26 14.20 -15.44
C SER A 714 5.54 15.52 -16.17
N PHE A 715 6.56 15.55 -17.03
CA PHE A 715 6.93 16.65 -17.91
C PHE A 715 6.99 16.11 -19.34
N SER A 716 6.74 16.97 -20.31
CA SER A 716 6.82 16.65 -21.73
C SER A 716 8.25 16.58 -22.24
N ALA A 717 8.45 15.93 -23.40
CA ALA A 717 9.74 15.92 -24.08
C ALA A 717 10.26 17.34 -24.39
N ALA A 718 9.37 18.28 -24.71
CA ALA A 718 9.75 19.67 -24.98
C ALA A 718 10.28 20.38 -23.72
N GLU A 719 9.65 20.14 -22.56
CA GLU A 719 10.11 20.68 -21.28
C GLU A 719 11.46 20.05 -20.87
N TRP A 720 11.65 18.76 -21.14
CA TRP A 720 12.93 18.09 -20.96
C TRP A 720 14.04 18.70 -21.82
N THR A 721 13.78 18.86 -23.12
CA THR A 721 14.72 19.50 -24.05
C THR A 721 15.08 20.91 -23.59
N PHE A 722 14.10 21.72 -23.17
CA PHE A 722 14.38 23.04 -22.60
C PHE A 722 15.37 22.96 -21.42
N MET A 723 15.14 22.03 -20.49
CA MET A 723 16.01 21.88 -19.32
C MET A 723 17.44 21.50 -19.73
N GLN A 724 17.63 20.65 -20.74
CA GLN A 724 18.96 20.28 -21.26
C GLN A 724 19.65 21.44 -22.01
N GLU A 725 18.88 22.26 -22.72
CA GLU A 725 19.42 23.41 -23.45
C GLU A 725 19.81 24.55 -22.49
N GLU A 726 18.95 24.87 -21.51
CA GLU A 726 19.16 25.98 -20.59
C GLU A 726 20.21 25.66 -19.52
N PHE A 727 20.36 24.39 -19.09
CA PHE A 727 21.24 24.03 -17.99
C PHE A 727 22.42 23.15 -18.42
N ALA A 728 23.62 23.54 -18.00
CA ALA A 728 24.84 22.75 -18.14
C ALA A 728 25.20 22.11 -16.80
N PHE A 729 25.54 20.82 -16.77
CA PHE A 729 26.08 20.21 -15.56
C PHE A 729 27.39 20.88 -15.15
N ALA A 730 27.43 21.38 -13.92
CA ALA A 730 28.57 22.09 -13.35
C ALA A 730 29.38 21.19 -12.40
N GLY A 731 29.00 19.91 -12.27
CA GLY A 731 29.62 18.96 -11.38
C GLY A 731 28.83 18.75 -10.07
N LEU A 732 29.45 17.99 -9.18
CA LEU A 732 28.95 17.80 -7.82
C LEU A 732 29.40 18.94 -6.93
N LEU A 733 28.64 19.20 -5.87
CA LEU A 733 29.06 20.18 -4.87
C LEU A 733 30.42 19.76 -4.29
N ASP A 734 31.41 20.65 -4.41
CA ASP A 734 32.71 20.50 -3.78
C ASP A 734 32.73 21.11 -2.37
N MET A 735 33.74 20.73 -1.57
CA MET A 735 33.84 21.16 -0.17
C MET A 735 34.11 22.66 -0.01
N ALA A 736 34.78 23.30 -0.98
CA ALA A 736 35.03 24.74 -0.93
C ALA A 736 33.76 25.54 -1.24
N GLN A 737 32.92 25.05 -2.13
CA GLN A 737 31.60 25.61 -2.41
C GLN A 737 30.66 25.40 -1.23
N LEU A 738 30.65 24.20 -0.64
CA LEU A 738 29.92 23.92 0.60
C LEU A 738 30.32 24.88 1.72
N GLU A 739 31.62 25.08 1.95
CA GLU A 739 32.13 26.01 2.96
C GLU A 739 31.63 27.44 2.73
N ARG A 740 31.68 27.94 1.49
CA ARG A 740 31.18 29.28 1.13
C ARG A 740 29.67 29.41 1.37
N ASP A 741 28.89 28.45 0.89
CA ASP A 741 27.42 28.50 0.97
C ASP A 741 26.95 28.31 2.42
N ALA A 742 27.56 27.39 3.17
CA ALA A 742 27.27 27.17 4.58
C ALA A 742 27.66 28.39 5.43
N THR A 743 28.79 29.05 5.14
CA THR A 743 29.18 30.30 5.82
C THR A 743 28.15 31.39 5.61
N SER A 744 27.68 31.60 4.37
CA SER A 744 26.63 32.58 4.06
C SER A 744 25.30 32.26 4.75
N MET A 745 24.94 30.98 4.79
CA MET A 745 23.76 30.49 5.49
C MET A 745 23.87 30.72 7.01
N PHE A 746 25.01 30.39 7.63
CA PHE A 746 25.23 30.56 9.07
C PHE A 746 25.30 32.03 9.49
N GLU A 747 25.85 32.90 8.65
CA GLU A 747 25.81 34.34 8.85
C GLU A 747 24.37 34.88 8.89
N THR A 748 23.49 34.33 8.03
CA THR A 748 22.07 34.68 8.02
C THR A 748 21.36 34.27 9.30
N LEU A 749 21.73 33.12 9.87
CA LEU A 749 21.14 32.58 11.10
C LEU A 749 21.80 33.10 12.38
N ARG A 750 22.75 34.04 12.29
CA ARG A 750 23.46 34.58 13.45
C ARG A 750 22.46 35.13 14.47
N GLY A 751 22.54 34.64 15.71
CA GLY A 751 21.66 35.04 16.81
C GLY A 751 20.35 34.25 16.92
N LYS A 752 20.10 33.26 16.05
CA LYS A 752 19.00 32.29 16.20
C LYS A 752 19.47 31.06 16.98
N THR A 753 18.52 30.31 17.54
CA THR A 753 18.79 28.98 18.09
C THR A 753 19.00 28.01 16.94
N VAL A 754 20.26 27.59 16.72
CA VAL A 754 20.61 26.67 15.64
C VAL A 754 21.24 25.40 16.21
N ILE A 755 20.73 24.26 15.76
CA ILE A 755 21.19 22.92 16.09
C ILE A 755 21.71 22.29 14.80
N VAL A 756 22.98 21.90 14.77
CA VAL A 756 23.62 21.24 13.64
C VAL A 756 23.86 19.77 13.98
N LEU A 757 23.40 18.86 13.13
CA LEU A 757 23.61 17.43 13.30
C LEU A 757 24.96 17.02 12.70
N ARG A 758 25.87 16.49 13.52
CA ARG A 758 27.08 15.83 13.03
C ARG A 758 26.70 14.47 12.47
N LEU A 759 27.06 14.24 11.21
CA LEU A 759 26.64 13.06 10.46
C LEU A 759 27.37 11.80 10.94
N ASN A 760 26.71 10.64 10.84
CA ASN A 760 27.28 9.34 11.17
C ASN A 760 28.44 8.98 10.22
N THR A 761 29.57 8.51 10.75
CA THR A 761 30.76 8.12 9.96
C THR A 761 31.26 6.71 10.26
N SER A 762 30.62 5.98 11.17
CA SER A 762 31.22 4.78 11.78
C SER A 762 30.33 3.54 11.77
N VAL A 763 29.00 3.70 11.79
CA VAL A 763 28.06 2.57 11.87
C VAL A 763 27.28 2.41 10.57
N GLY A 764 27.28 1.21 9.99
CA GLY A 764 26.70 0.92 8.68
C GLY A 764 27.63 0.06 7.83
N GLN A 765 27.15 -0.38 6.66
CA GLN A 765 28.05 -1.01 5.69
C GLN A 765 29.13 -0.01 5.25
N LYS A 766 30.41 -0.40 5.37
CA LYS A 766 31.53 0.44 4.91
C LYS A 766 31.36 0.75 3.43
N CYS A 767 31.04 2.00 3.14
CA CYS A 767 30.78 2.49 1.81
C CYS A 767 31.23 3.94 1.69
N TRP A 768 31.24 4.43 0.45
CA TRP A 768 31.60 5.81 0.09
C TRP A 768 30.77 6.89 0.81
N ALA A 769 29.55 6.57 1.28
CA ALA A 769 28.67 7.55 1.92
C ALA A 769 29.17 7.99 3.31
N LEU A 770 29.66 7.07 4.15
CA LEU A 770 30.21 7.39 5.47
C LEU A 770 31.50 8.21 5.36
N GLU A 771 32.34 7.91 4.36
CA GLU A 771 33.53 8.71 4.06
C GLU A 771 33.15 10.13 3.62
N TRP A 772 32.10 10.27 2.79
CA TRP A 772 31.59 11.57 2.37
C TRP A 772 31.01 12.37 3.52
N PHE A 773 30.24 11.74 4.42
CA PHE A 773 29.75 12.36 5.65
C PHE A 773 30.91 12.84 6.55
N GLY A 774 32.01 12.09 6.61
CA GLY A 774 33.24 12.54 7.26
C GLY A 774 33.76 13.85 6.68
N ARG A 775 33.87 13.95 5.36
CA ARG A 775 34.32 15.17 4.67
C ARG A 775 33.37 16.37 4.88
N ILE A 776 32.06 16.13 4.90
CA ILE A 776 31.08 17.18 5.24
C ILE A 776 31.29 17.64 6.68
N ASN A 777 31.46 16.72 7.62
CA ASN A 777 31.68 17.05 9.03
C ASN A 777 32.96 17.87 9.23
N GLU A 778 34.05 17.59 8.49
CA GLU A 778 35.30 18.36 8.53
C GLU A 778 35.11 19.85 8.18
N VAL A 779 34.10 20.18 7.36
CA VAL A 779 33.77 21.56 6.98
C VAL A 779 32.72 22.16 7.93
N ILE A 780 31.60 21.45 8.11
CA ILE A 780 30.41 22.02 8.75
C ILE A 780 30.56 22.17 10.27
N ILE A 781 31.22 21.22 10.93
CA ILE A 781 31.30 21.21 12.39
C ILE A 781 32.17 22.35 12.93
N PRO A 782 33.41 22.59 12.42
CA PRO A 782 34.19 23.74 12.84
C PRO A 782 33.47 25.07 12.57
N LEU A 783 32.76 25.17 11.44
CA LEU A 783 31.93 26.35 11.15
C LEU A 783 30.80 26.52 12.18
N ALA A 784 30.06 25.47 12.51
CA ALA A 784 28.98 25.54 13.49
C ALA A 784 29.52 26.02 14.86
N GLU A 785 30.67 25.49 15.28
CA GLU A 785 31.35 25.88 16.51
C GLU A 785 31.82 27.35 16.48
N GLN A 786 32.39 27.81 15.36
CA GLN A 786 32.82 29.21 15.17
C GLN A 786 31.65 30.19 15.30
N PHE A 787 30.46 29.80 14.82
CA PHE A 787 29.24 30.61 14.91
C PHE A 787 28.49 30.45 16.24
N GLY A 788 28.96 29.58 17.15
CA GLY A 788 28.35 29.34 18.45
C GLY A 788 27.06 28.51 18.40
N PHE A 789 26.86 27.72 17.34
CA PHE A 789 25.69 26.85 17.19
C PHE A 789 25.85 25.54 17.96
N THR A 790 24.74 24.96 18.38
CA THR A 790 24.75 23.70 19.13
C THR A 790 24.98 22.54 18.18
N VAL A 791 25.95 21.69 18.45
CA VAL A 791 26.19 20.46 17.68
C VAL A 791 25.63 19.25 18.44
N ILE A 792 24.84 18.42 17.77
CA ILE A 792 24.43 17.11 18.26
C ILE A 792 25.18 16.04 17.46
N ASP A 793 25.89 15.14 18.15
CA ASP A 793 26.61 14.05 17.52
C ASP A 793 25.72 12.82 17.33
N LEU A 794 25.52 12.39 16.08
CA LEU A 794 24.75 11.17 15.82
C LEU A 794 25.43 9.91 16.38
N ALA A 795 26.74 9.93 16.61
CA ALA A 795 27.45 8.82 17.26
C ALA A 795 26.99 8.57 18.72
N ASP A 796 26.35 9.56 19.37
CA ASP A 796 25.76 9.38 20.70
C ASP A 796 24.55 8.43 20.67
N PHE A 797 23.88 8.38 19.52
CA PHE A 797 22.62 7.67 19.32
C PHE A 797 22.78 6.38 18.52
N VAL A 798 23.68 6.37 17.54
CA VAL A 798 23.93 5.26 16.61
C VAL A 798 25.23 4.56 17.01
N ARG A 799 25.11 3.43 17.70
CA ARG A 799 26.24 2.72 18.31
C ARG A 799 26.54 1.37 17.66
N GLY A 800 25.53 0.77 17.02
CA GLY A 800 25.67 -0.51 16.33
C GLY A 800 24.65 -0.70 15.20
N PRO A 801 24.78 -1.77 14.40
CA PRO A 801 23.86 -2.06 13.29
C PRO A 801 22.38 -2.15 13.68
N GLU A 802 22.07 -2.43 14.94
CA GLU A 802 20.72 -2.43 15.51
C GLU A 802 20.07 -1.05 15.58
N ASP A 803 20.87 0.02 15.57
CA ASP A 803 20.40 1.41 15.54
C ASP A 803 20.08 1.88 14.11
N LEU A 804 20.40 1.07 13.08
CA LEU A 804 20.06 1.35 11.69
C LEU A 804 18.62 0.91 11.37
N ASP A 805 18.05 1.47 10.30
CA ASP A 805 16.71 1.07 9.84
C ASP A 805 16.67 -0.40 9.39
N SER A 806 17.77 -0.88 8.79
CA SER A 806 17.96 -2.30 8.46
C SER A 806 19.43 -2.72 8.66
N PRO A 807 19.69 -4.03 8.86
CA PRO A 807 21.07 -4.55 8.97
C PRO A 807 21.91 -4.32 7.70
N GLU A 808 21.27 -4.05 6.56
CA GLU A 808 21.92 -3.81 5.27
C GLU A 808 22.12 -2.32 4.96
N ASP A 809 21.63 -1.43 5.83
CA ASP A 809 21.74 0.01 5.59
C ASP A 809 23.21 0.46 5.60
N ILE A 810 23.51 1.40 4.70
CA ILE A 810 24.85 1.96 4.51
C ILE A 810 25.24 3.01 5.58
N GLY A 811 24.39 3.21 6.60
CA GLY A 811 24.60 4.15 7.69
C GLY A 811 23.97 5.52 7.46
N VAL A 812 22.96 5.58 6.58
CA VAL A 812 22.23 6.79 6.22
C VAL A 812 20.87 6.85 6.92
N HIS A 813 20.20 5.72 7.15
CA HIS A 813 18.90 5.67 7.80
C HIS A 813 18.96 4.97 9.16
N PHE A 814 18.28 5.54 10.14
CA PHE A 814 18.27 5.05 11.52
C PHE A 814 16.93 4.47 11.94
N SER A 815 16.95 3.66 12.99
CA SER A 815 15.74 3.10 13.59
C SER A 815 14.86 4.19 14.21
N ARG A 816 13.57 3.91 14.36
CA ARG A 816 12.61 4.83 15.02
C ARG A 816 13.03 5.22 16.44
N ASP A 817 13.68 4.32 17.16
CA ASP A 817 14.16 4.61 18.53
C ASP A 817 15.24 5.69 18.53
N VAL A 818 16.16 5.65 17.56
CA VAL A 818 17.20 6.67 17.39
C VAL A 818 16.55 8.03 17.12
N TYR A 819 15.61 8.12 16.18
CA TYR A 819 14.91 9.38 15.88
C TYR A 819 14.12 9.92 17.07
N ARG A 820 13.50 9.05 17.87
CA ARG A 820 12.83 9.44 19.11
C ARG A 820 13.81 10.02 20.13
N ARG A 821 14.95 9.35 20.36
CA ARG A 821 15.99 9.84 21.28
C ARG A 821 16.58 11.17 20.81
N LEU A 822 16.80 11.32 19.51
CA LEU A 822 17.26 12.56 18.90
C LEU A 822 16.24 13.70 19.06
N ALA A 823 14.95 13.42 18.83
CA ALA A 823 13.87 14.38 19.06
C ALA A 823 13.83 14.87 20.52
N ASN A 824 13.92 13.95 21.48
CA ASN A 824 13.98 14.30 22.91
C ASN A 824 15.18 15.21 23.23
N ARG A 825 16.33 14.99 22.58
CA ARG A 825 17.52 15.83 22.76
C ARG A 825 17.32 17.24 22.20
N ILE A 826 16.72 17.35 21.01
CA ILE A 826 16.37 18.62 20.38
C ILE A 826 15.35 19.39 21.22
N GLU A 827 14.30 18.71 21.70
CA GLU A 827 13.30 19.30 22.59
C GLU A 827 13.96 19.94 23.82
N ALA A 828 14.88 19.23 24.48
CA ALA A 828 15.56 19.74 25.67
C ALA A 828 16.39 21.01 25.38
N ILE A 829 17.01 21.10 24.20
CA ILE A 829 17.80 22.28 23.79
C ILE A 829 16.88 23.45 23.47
N CYS A 830 15.79 23.20 22.73
CA CYS A 830 14.81 24.23 22.39
C CYS A 830 14.12 24.78 23.63
N ALA A 831 13.73 23.92 24.57
CA ALA A 831 13.11 24.31 25.84
C ALA A 831 14.04 25.23 26.67
N ALA A 832 15.34 24.91 26.74
CA ALA A 832 16.34 25.71 27.46
C ALA A 832 16.63 27.08 26.80
N SER A 833 16.25 27.26 25.54
CA SER A 833 16.52 28.47 24.76
C SER A 833 15.34 29.46 24.73
N THR A 834 14.17 29.06 25.24
CA THR A 834 12.96 29.90 25.31
C THR A 834 12.97 30.76 26.58
N PRO A 835 12.65 32.08 26.54
CA PRO A 835 12.72 32.96 27.71
C PRO A 835 11.65 32.72 28.81
N TYR A 836 10.88 31.64 28.74
CA TYR A 836 9.78 31.34 29.66
C TYR A 836 10.09 30.10 30.52
N GLY A 837 11.23 30.16 31.22
CA GLY A 837 11.51 29.34 32.40
C GLY A 837 11.23 30.14 33.66
#